data_AF-A0A371ML16-F1
#
_entry.id   AF-A0A371ML16-F1
#
_cell.length_a   1.000
_cell.length_b   1.000
_cell.length_c   1.000
_cell.angle_alpha   90.00
_cell.angle_beta   90.00
_cell.angle_gamma   90.00
#
_symmetry.space_group_name_H-M   'P 1'
#
loop_
_entity.id
_entity.type
_entity.pdbx_description
1 polymer ?
#
loop_
_entity_poly.entity_id
_entity_poly.type
_entity_poly.pdbx_seq_one_letter_code
_entity_poly.pdbx_strand_id
1 'polypeptide(L)'
;MLVVGCLVATAPVAAVSAGAAADAPVPSTDAPASLGAVDRVSAFGPTTGPLQQTANATNNNSTGVLHENPDEVDDENELDRLLSYLSGELNGDIGASTLQLSQGEYAAAKAALGDDYDDSLGKYVDVEGEVGGDGASEEYQSVGETQREYVDTVSEFRETRREYEAARRAGNDERARELARELTRLAEDGETQSERLLEAFDVISNRTDGDLAESSAQIADVQANVSEQRDEIVSREFVATNLTVADYDRNISFTDPLVLSGALVADNGTPVETATARFAVGGRTVQTAVAPDGSFELTYRPARIPTSTSSLTVRYLPDDASMYQATERVVPVAVSQVNATASLSEPSAPAYGYADAVSVRATVSVNGTPVSNYPVSASFAGSSATAPATNESGASAVSATVPATATDAASIRIAPDGDGRAVAFAPATVAVPLETEGTALDVRARETTAQTVVVEGRLETDEGEAVSGQSVAVSVNEREVASATTGESGAYRTTIDLPSGVAAENATVSAAFDGEKTNLESSDATASIRLSNGATGGEAGNGASGGLPFDPLALAWVIAGTAVVGLVAAVLLRRNGAGESAATPTADESAASGSDDSTAPEPSATEASALDSAADALDAGRPNDAVVVAYAGVRQSLSAAADVDDAATHWEFCDRCVDAGVAPADALESLTAGYERAAYSGLSVSDADAAELVETARSVVAREETGALDSPESGDGADASEPVGPVE
;
A
#
# COMPACT_ATOMS: atom_id res chain seq x y z
N MET A 1 -26.26 65.16 26.73
CA MET A 1 -26.90 65.49 25.43
C MET A 1 -27.80 64.31 25.06
N LEU A 2 -28.95 64.53 24.43
CA LEU A 2 -30.09 63.58 24.38
C LEU A 2 -30.19 62.84 23.02
N VAL A 3 -31.16 61.90 22.90
CA VAL A 3 -31.48 60.94 21.81
C VAL A 3 -30.79 59.56 21.98
N VAL A 4 -31.41 58.39 22.24
CA VAL A 4 -32.79 57.79 22.23
C VAL A 4 -33.22 56.98 21.00
N GLY A 5 -33.47 55.67 21.22
CA GLY A 5 -34.29 54.72 20.44
C GLY A 5 -33.54 53.78 19.48
N CYS A 6 -33.89 52.50 19.23
CA CYS A 6 -34.81 51.48 19.83
C CYS A 6 -34.31 50.11 19.29
N LEU A 7 -34.01 49.07 20.08
CA LEU A 7 -34.90 48.01 20.61
C LEU A 7 -35.88 47.37 19.60
N VAL A 8 -35.55 46.16 19.10
CA VAL A 8 -36.46 45.04 18.76
C VAL A 8 -35.70 43.71 19.02
N ALA A 9 -36.39 42.69 19.54
CA ALA A 9 -35.88 41.33 19.71
C ALA A 9 -36.99 40.30 19.40
N THR A 10 -36.67 39.18 18.75
CA THR A 10 -37.54 37.98 18.63
C THR A 10 -36.74 36.72 18.29
N ALA A 11 -36.93 35.66 19.09
CA ALA A 11 -36.88 34.26 18.66
C ALA A 11 -38.32 33.69 18.72
N PRO A 12 -38.65 32.56 18.05
CA PRO A 12 -38.54 31.21 18.65
C PRO A 12 -38.04 30.14 17.64
N VAL A 13 -37.40 29.01 18.01
CA VAL A 13 -37.90 27.79 18.69
C VAL A 13 -39.09 27.08 17.98
N ALA A 14 -38.83 25.92 17.39
CA ALA A 14 -39.77 24.81 17.24
C ALA A 14 -39.01 23.47 17.09
N ALA A 15 -39.58 22.38 17.61
CA ALA A 15 -39.05 21.01 17.54
C ALA A 15 -40.23 20.01 17.47
N VAL A 16 -39.91 18.71 17.44
CA VAL A 16 -40.76 17.55 17.84
C VAL A 16 -41.54 16.77 16.76
N SER A 17 -41.02 15.54 16.52
CA SER A 17 -41.66 14.21 16.36
C SER A 17 -42.49 13.77 15.13
N ALA A 18 -41.99 12.70 14.49
CA ALA A 18 -42.53 11.32 14.41
C ALA A 18 -44.05 11.03 14.43
N GLY A 19 -44.46 10.02 13.64
CA GLY A 19 -45.70 9.25 13.87
C GLY A 19 -46.31 8.62 12.61
N ALA A 20 -46.32 7.29 12.51
CA ALA A 20 -46.90 6.53 11.39
C ALA A 20 -48.40 6.21 11.56
N ALA A 21 -49.12 5.91 10.46
CA ALA A 21 -50.03 4.76 10.30
C ALA A 21 -50.88 4.84 9.00
N ALA A 22 -51.27 3.68 8.47
CA ALA A 22 -52.08 3.52 7.26
C ALA A 22 -53.60 3.67 7.51
N ASP A 23 -54.40 3.92 6.45
CA ASP A 23 -55.30 2.92 5.81
C ASP A 23 -56.05 3.54 4.60
N ALA A 24 -56.58 2.70 3.69
CA ALA A 24 -57.42 3.11 2.54
C ALA A 24 -58.93 2.91 2.86
N PRO A 25 -59.90 3.52 2.11
CA PRO A 25 -60.36 2.88 0.86
C PRO A 25 -60.97 3.80 -0.25
N VAL A 26 -61.24 3.17 -1.40
CA VAL A 26 -61.93 3.63 -2.64
C VAL A 26 -63.48 3.71 -2.46
N PRO A 27 -64.37 4.24 -3.38
CA PRO A 27 -64.48 3.84 -4.82
C PRO A 27 -65.09 4.81 -5.90
N SER A 28 -64.88 4.45 -7.18
CA SER A 28 -65.74 4.67 -8.40
C SER A 28 -66.12 6.12 -8.84
N THR A 29 -66.35 6.47 -10.12
CA THR A 29 -66.77 5.81 -11.39
C THR A 29 -66.27 6.74 -12.54
N ASP A 30 -66.08 6.41 -13.83
CA ASP A 30 -66.94 5.68 -14.79
C ASP A 30 -66.15 5.21 -16.04
N ALA A 31 -66.71 4.24 -16.79
CA ALA A 31 -66.20 3.71 -18.07
C ALA A 31 -67.24 4.00 -19.20
N PRO A 32 -67.38 3.28 -20.35
CA PRO A 32 -66.59 2.22 -21.03
C PRO A 32 -65.97 2.77 -22.36
N ALA A 33 -65.60 2.06 -23.45
CA ALA A 33 -65.74 0.68 -23.97
C ALA A 33 -64.68 0.48 -25.11
N SER A 34 -64.49 -0.64 -25.86
CA SER A 34 -65.02 -2.02 -25.90
C SER A 34 -64.19 -2.87 -26.90
N LEU A 35 -63.93 -4.15 -26.60
CA LEU A 35 -63.91 -5.38 -27.45
C LEU A 35 -63.42 -5.30 -28.93
N GLY A 36 -62.61 -6.22 -29.49
CA GLY A 36 -62.18 -7.61 -29.21
C GLY A 36 -61.77 -8.26 -30.56
N ALA A 37 -61.33 -9.53 -30.73
CA ALA A 37 -61.00 -10.65 -29.83
C ALA A 37 -60.31 -11.80 -30.63
N VAL A 38 -59.47 -12.63 -29.99
CA VAL A 38 -59.04 -14.04 -30.30
C VAL A 38 -58.41 -14.37 -31.70
N ASP A 39 -57.62 -15.45 -31.93
CA ASP A 39 -57.32 -16.70 -31.20
C ASP A 39 -55.97 -17.39 -31.60
N ARG A 40 -55.44 -18.24 -30.69
CA ARG A 40 -54.58 -19.47 -30.82
C ARG A 40 -53.47 -19.74 -31.89
N VAL A 41 -52.23 -19.94 -31.39
CA VAL A 41 -51.44 -21.22 -31.26
C VAL A 41 -50.94 -22.06 -32.50
N SER A 42 -49.61 -22.33 -32.51
CA SER A 42 -48.81 -23.49 -33.02
C SER A 42 -48.29 -23.65 -34.49
N ALA A 43 -46.94 -23.54 -34.59
CA ALA A 43 -45.94 -24.55 -35.01
C ALA A 43 -45.72 -25.07 -36.47
N PHE A 44 -44.45 -25.47 -36.72
CA PHE A 44 -43.83 -26.22 -37.85
C PHE A 44 -43.38 -25.49 -39.14
N GLY A 45 -42.10 -25.70 -39.53
CA GLY A 45 -41.52 -25.47 -40.88
C GLY A 45 -41.53 -26.76 -41.75
N PRO A 46 -40.64 -26.97 -42.76
CA PRO A 46 -39.49 -26.17 -43.24
C PRO A 46 -39.34 -26.10 -44.82
N THR A 47 -38.11 -25.86 -45.33
CA THR A 47 -37.50 -26.26 -46.65
C THR A 47 -37.54 -25.39 -47.96
N THR A 48 -36.38 -24.76 -48.27
CA THR A 48 -35.55 -24.72 -49.53
C THR A 48 -35.95 -24.10 -50.91
N GLY A 49 -35.38 -22.90 -51.21
CA GLY A 49 -34.57 -22.53 -52.42
C GLY A 49 -35.21 -22.22 -53.81
N PRO A 50 -34.48 -21.65 -54.81
CA PRO A 50 -33.29 -20.75 -54.78
C PRO A 50 -33.30 -19.54 -55.78
N LEU A 51 -32.43 -18.53 -55.52
CA LEU A 51 -31.76 -17.51 -56.40
C LEU A 51 -32.47 -16.88 -57.65
N GLN A 52 -32.54 -15.53 -57.72
CA GLN A 52 -31.59 -14.67 -58.50
C GLN A 52 -32.03 -13.18 -58.68
N GLN A 53 -31.42 -12.27 -57.90
CA GLN A 53 -30.88 -10.93 -58.25
C GLN A 53 -31.65 -9.89 -59.12
N THR A 54 -32.00 -8.75 -58.52
CA THR A 54 -31.69 -7.41 -59.09
C THR A 54 -31.69 -6.32 -58.00
N ALA A 55 -30.84 -5.30 -58.15
CA ALA A 55 -30.49 -4.36 -57.07
C ALA A 55 -31.51 -3.22 -56.86
N ASN A 56 -31.63 -2.71 -55.63
CA ASN A 56 -31.00 -1.45 -55.22
C ASN A 56 -31.52 -0.94 -53.85
N ALA A 57 -30.82 -1.24 -52.75
CA ALA A 57 -30.94 -0.58 -51.45
C ALA A 57 -29.62 -0.76 -50.67
N THR A 58 -29.23 0.24 -49.89
CA THR A 58 -27.89 0.33 -49.26
C THR A 58 -27.70 -0.71 -48.15
N ASN A 59 -26.69 -1.57 -48.28
CA ASN A 59 -26.20 -2.40 -47.18
C ASN A 59 -25.25 -1.58 -46.30
N ASN A 60 -25.71 -1.15 -45.13
CA ASN A 60 -24.82 -0.92 -43.98
C ASN A 60 -24.89 -2.18 -43.11
N ASN A 61 -24.12 -3.19 -43.49
CA ASN A 61 -23.86 -4.36 -42.66
C ASN A 61 -22.39 -4.34 -42.25
N SER A 62 -22.06 -3.48 -41.29
CA SER A 62 -20.76 -3.51 -40.63
C SER A 62 -20.76 -4.64 -39.61
N THR A 63 -20.54 -5.86 -40.08
CA THR A 63 -19.95 -6.92 -39.23
C THR A 63 -18.63 -6.41 -38.69
N GLY A 64 -18.39 -6.60 -37.39
CA GLY A 64 -17.33 -5.93 -36.64
C GLY A 64 -15.94 -5.99 -37.29
N VAL A 65 -15.30 -4.82 -37.33
CA VAL A 65 -13.87 -4.70 -37.59
C VAL A 65 -13.16 -5.11 -36.29
N LEU A 66 -12.38 -6.19 -36.32
CA LEU A 66 -11.62 -6.67 -35.17
C LEU A 66 -10.23 -6.02 -35.03
N HIS A 67 -9.76 -5.34 -36.08
CA HIS A 67 -8.56 -4.51 -36.07
C HIS A 67 -8.78 -3.30 -36.97
N GLU A 68 -8.86 -2.11 -36.38
CA GLU A 68 -8.85 -0.83 -37.11
C GLU A 68 -7.41 -0.35 -37.30
N ASN A 69 -7.16 0.48 -38.31
CA ASN A 69 -5.81 0.98 -38.60
C ASN A 69 -5.46 2.09 -37.60
N PRO A 70 -4.37 2.00 -36.81
CA PRO A 70 -4.06 3.00 -35.77
C PRO A 70 -3.87 4.44 -36.31
N ASP A 71 -3.62 4.62 -37.62
CA ASP A 71 -3.56 5.94 -38.26
C ASP A 71 -4.96 6.49 -38.69
N GLU A 72 -6.06 5.75 -38.47
CA GLU A 72 -7.44 6.09 -38.89
C GLU A 72 -8.47 6.07 -37.73
N VAL A 73 -8.06 5.76 -36.49
CA VAL A 73 -8.91 5.84 -35.29
C VAL A 73 -8.99 7.30 -34.80
N ASP A 74 -10.17 7.73 -34.35
CA ASP A 74 -10.35 9.06 -33.71
C ASP A 74 -10.13 8.88 -32.19
N ASP A 75 -8.87 9.04 -31.76
CA ASP A 75 -8.26 8.48 -30.53
C ASP A 75 -9.08 8.67 -29.23
N GLU A 76 -9.76 9.81 -29.07
CA GLU A 76 -10.41 10.20 -27.81
C GLU A 76 -11.57 9.26 -27.40
N ASN A 77 -12.38 8.78 -28.37
CA ASN A 77 -13.61 8.02 -28.08
C ASN A 77 -13.36 6.55 -27.65
N GLU A 78 -12.15 6.03 -27.85
CA GLU A 78 -11.81 4.67 -27.45
C GLU A 78 -11.18 4.63 -26.06
N LEU A 79 -10.37 5.64 -25.71
CA LEU A 79 -9.82 5.80 -24.36
C LEU A 79 -10.93 6.03 -23.32
N ASP A 80 -11.97 6.81 -23.65
CA ASP A 80 -13.17 6.96 -22.80
C ASP A 80 -13.86 5.62 -22.48
N ARG A 81 -13.91 4.70 -23.46
CA ARG A 81 -14.48 3.35 -23.26
C ARG A 81 -13.59 2.48 -22.40
N LEU A 82 -12.26 2.59 -22.57
CA LEU A 82 -11.30 1.87 -21.76
C LEU A 82 -11.32 2.35 -20.29
N LEU A 83 -11.45 3.67 -20.06
CA LEU A 83 -11.66 4.23 -18.72
C LEU A 83 -12.95 3.71 -18.08
N SER A 84 -14.05 3.64 -18.83
CA SER A 84 -15.32 3.09 -18.34
C SER A 84 -15.20 1.59 -17.98
N TYR A 85 -14.48 0.81 -18.78
CA TYR A 85 -14.19 -0.61 -18.48
C TYR A 85 -13.34 -0.77 -17.21
N LEU A 86 -12.21 -0.06 -17.11
CA LEU A 86 -11.29 -0.14 -15.97
C LEU A 86 -11.95 0.37 -14.67
N SER A 87 -12.74 1.44 -14.74
CA SER A 87 -13.57 1.91 -13.62
C SER A 87 -14.58 0.84 -13.18
N GLY A 88 -15.19 0.13 -14.12
CA GLY A 88 -16.09 -1.00 -13.83
C GLY A 88 -15.39 -2.16 -13.13
N GLU A 89 -14.17 -2.50 -13.55
CA GLU A 89 -13.32 -3.54 -12.95
C GLU A 89 -12.94 -3.15 -11.50
N LEU A 90 -12.39 -1.95 -11.30
CA LEU A 90 -12.05 -1.41 -9.97
C LEU A 90 -13.26 -1.33 -9.03
N ASN A 91 -14.42 -0.90 -9.53
CA ASN A 91 -15.67 -0.87 -8.75
C ASN A 91 -16.14 -2.29 -8.37
N GLY A 92 -15.91 -3.28 -9.25
CA GLY A 92 -16.19 -4.69 -8.99
C GLY A 92 -15.35 -5.26 -7.85
N ASP A 93 -14.05 -4.97 -7.85
CA ASP A 93 -13.11 -5.38 -6.80
C ASP A 93 -13.42 -4.73 -5.44
N ILE A 94 -13.78 -3.43 -5.45
CA ILE A 94 -14.28 -2.73 -4.27
C ILE A 94 -15.54 -3.42 -3.73
N GLY A 95 -16.51 -3.73 -4.60
CA GLY A 95 -17.73 -4.44 -4.23
C GLY A 95 -17.46 -5.84 -3.67
N ALA A 96 -16.52 -6.58 -4.26
CA ALA A 96 -16.09 -7.88 -3.74
C ALA A 96 -15.43 -7.75 -2.36
N SER A 97 -14.57 -6.74 -2.16
CA SER A 97 -13.90 -6.47 -0.88
C SER A 97 -14.91 -6.13 0.23
N THR A 98 -15.85 -5.21 -0.02
CA THR A 98 -16.87 -4.85 0.97
C THR A 98 -17.79 -6.02 1.30
N LEU A 99 -18.16 -6.81 0.28
CA LEU A 99 -19.02 -7.98 0.46
C LEU A 99 -18.33 -9.03 1.35
N GLN A 100 -17.05 -9.33 1.10
CA GLN A 100 -16.28 -10.28 1.91
C GLN A 100 -16.02 -9.77 3.33
N LEU A 101 -15.78 -8.47 3.51
CA LEU A 101 -15.66 -7.84 4.83
C LEU A 101 -16.95 -8.00 5.65
N SER A 102 -18.12 -7.79 5.02
CA SER A 102 -19.42 -7.96 5.68
C SER A 102 -19.64 -9.39 6.19
N GLN A 103 -19.19 -10.38 5.42
CA GLN A 103 -19.24 -11.81 5.77
C GLN A 103 -18.17 -12.22 6.79
N GLY A 104 -17.13 -11.38 7.00
CA GLY A 104 -16.01 -11.65 7.89
C GLY A 104 -14.89 -12.47 7.27
N GLU A 105 -14.85 -12.58 5.94
CA GLU A 105 -13.77 -13.23 5.19
C GLU A 105 -12.63 -12.24 4.93
N TYR A 106 -11.97 -11.76 5.99
CA TYR A 106 -10.98 -10.67 5.92
C TYR A 106 -9.84 -10.93 4.92
N ALA A 107 -9.37 -12.17 4.81
CA ALA A 107 -8.33 -12.54 3.86
C ALA A 107 -8.83 -12.44 2.40
N ALA A 108 -10.08 -12.83 2.13
CA ALA A 108 -10.70 -12.67 0.81
C ALA A 108 -11.01 -11.20 0.50
N ALA A 109 -11.48 -10.44 1.49
CA ALA A 109 -11.72 -9.01 1.37
C ALA A 109 -10.44 -8.23 1.01
N LYS A 110 -9.30 -8.64 1.58
CA LYS A 110 -7.99 -8.06 1.26
C LYS A 110 -7.45 -8.54 -0.09
N ALA A 111 -7.68 -9.80 -0.45
CA ALA A 111 -7.26 -10.36 -1.74
C ALA A 111 -8.05 -9.77 -2.93
N ALA A 112 -9.31 -9.38 -2.74
CA ALA A 112 -10.10 -8.66 -3.75
C ALA A 112 -9.50 -7.29 -4.11
N LEU A 113 -8.79 -6.65 -3.17
CA LEU A 113 -7.92 -5.50 -3.43
C LEU A 113 -6.46 -5.96 -3.41
N GLY A 114 -6.15 -6.99 -4.19
CA GLY A 114 -4.81 -7.57 -4.29
C GLY A 114 -3.94 -6.91 -5.35
N ASP A 115 -2.99 -7.69 -5.88
CA ASP A 115 -2.11 -7.28 -6.99
C ASP A 115 -2.94 -6.95 -8.25
N ASP A 116 -4.03 -7.68 -8.52
CA ASP A 116 -4.91 -7.47 -9.69
C ASP A 116 -5.58 -6.07 -9.68
N TYR A 117 -6.01 -5.59 -8.50
CA TYR A 117 -6.56 -4.25 -8.32
C TYR A 117 -5.50 -3.16 -8.55
N ASP A 118 -4.30 -3.34 -8.01
CA ASP A 118 -3.20 -2.38 -8.18
C ASP A 118 -2.73 -2.32 -9.65
N ASP A 119 -2.72 -3.46 -10.36
CA ASP A 119 -2.44 -3.54 -11.80
C ASP A 119 -3.53 -2.85 -12.63
N SER A 120 -4.81 -3.03 -12.30
CA SER A 120 -5.93 -2.37 -13.00
C SER A 120 -6.02 -0.87 -12.68
N LEU A 121 -5.62 -0.45 -11.48
CA LEU A 121 -5.46 0.95 -11.11
C LEU A 121 -4.31 1.60 -11.88
N GLY A 122 -3.18 0.91 -12.03
CA GLY A 122 -2.07 1.37 -12.87
C GLY A 122 -2.50 1.65 -14.31
N LYS A 123 -3.25 0.72 -14.92
CA LYS A 123 -3.85 0.91 -16.25
C LYS A 123 -4.80 2.11 -16.29
N TYR A 124 -5.64 2.28 -15.26
CA TYR A 124 -6.59 3.40 -15.20
C TYR A 124 -5.86 4.76 -15.14
N VAL A 125 -4.83 4.88 -14.30
CA VAL A 125 -3.98 6.08 -14.19
C VAL A 125 -3.29 6.42 -15.51
N ASP A 126 -2.71 5.42 -16.18
CA ASP A 126 -2.00 5.61 -17.46
C ASP A 126 -2.96 6.11 -18.56
N VAL A 127 -4.19 5.57 -18.62
CA VAL A 127 -5.19 5.98 -19.62
C VAL A 127 -5.81 7.34 -19.28
N GLU A 128 -6.08 7.63 -18.01
CA GLU A 128 -6.62 8.92 -17.56
C GLU A 128 -5.68 10.08 -17.90
N GLY A 129 -4.37 9.85 -17.73
CA GLY A 129 -3.32 10.82 -18.04
C GLY A 129 -3.24 11.23 -19.51
N GLU A 130 -3.66 10.36 -20.43
CA GLU A 130 -3.68 10.64 -21.88
C GLU A 130 -4.99 11.35 -22.31
N VAL A 131 -6.13 11.04 -21.66
CA VAL A 131 -7.43 11.69 -21.95
C VAL A 131 -7.52 13.11 -21.36
N GLY A 132 -6.81 13.39 -20.27
CA GLY A 132 -6.69 14.74 -19.71
C GLY A 132 -7.97 15.29 -19.05
N GLY A 133 -8.81 14.40 -18.51
CA GLY A 133 -10.04 14.73 -17.77
C GLY A 133 -9.85 14.85 -16.26
N ASP A 134 -10.91 15.25 -15.55
CA ASP A 134 -11.01 15.19 -14.08
C ASP A 134 -11.53 13.78 -13.68
N GLY A 135 -10.69 12.75 -13.79
CA GLY A 135 -11.03 11.37 -13.42
C GLY A 135 -10.93 11.09 -11.91
N ALA A 136 -10.75 9.82 -11.53
CA ALA A 136 -10.88 9.36 -10.14
C ALA A 136 -9.68 8.54 -9.61
N SER A 137 -8.50 8.66 -10.23
CA SER A 137 -7.31 7.88 -9.85
C SER A 137 -6.87 8.09 -8.39
N GLU A 138 -6.83 9.34 -7.92
CA GLU A 138 -6.48 9.65 -6.53
C GLU A 138 -7.48 9.01 -5.55
N GLU A 139 -8.76 9.00 -5.88
CA GLU A 139 -9.80 8.36 -5.07
C GLU A 139 -9.73 6.84 -5.11
N TYR A 140 -9.49 6.21 -6.27
CA TYR A 140 -9.29 4.76 -6.36
C TYR A 140 -8.04 4.28 -5.60
N GLN A 141 -6.94 5.04 -5.63
CA GLN A 141 -5.78 4.75 -4.80
C GLN A 141 -6.14 4.85 -3.31
N SER A 142 -6.79 5.95 -2.91
CA SER A 142 -7.24 6.17 -1.53
C SER A 142 -8.17 5.07 -1.02
N VAL A 143 -9.08 4.56 -1.86
CA VAL A 143 -9.94 3.42 -1.55
C VAL A 143 -9.12 2.14 -1.37
N GLY A 144 -8.20 1.84 -2.29
CA GLY A 144 -7.36 0.65 -2.21
C GLY A 144 -6.57 0.59 -0.90
N GLU A 145 -5.95 1.70 -0.51
CA GLU A 145 -5.24 1.84 0.75
C GLU A 145 -6.19 1.77 1.97
N THR A 146 -7.20 2.64 2.03
CA THR A 146 -8.08 2.78 3.21
C THR A 146 -8.95 1.53 3.46
N GLN A 147 -9.42 0.84 2.41
CA GLN A 147 -10.24 -0.36 2.54
C GLN A 147 -9.42 -1.53 3.08
N ARG A 148 -8.16 -1.69 2.64
CA ARG A 148 -7.23 -2.70 3.20
C ARG A 148 -6.97 -2.45 4.68
N GLU A 149 -6.75 -1.18 5.08
CA GLU A 149 -6.59 -0.83 6.49
C GLU A 149 -7.88 -1.07 7.30
N TYR A 150 -9.06 -0.71 6.77
CA TYR A 150 -10.34 -0.92 7.44
C TYR A 150 -10.65 -2.41 7.66
N VAL A 151 -10.33 -3.27 6.67
CA VAL A 151 -10.43 -4.73 6.77
C VAL A 151 -9.56 -5.25 7.92
N ASP A 152 -8.32 -4.77 8.05
CA ASP A 152 -7.41 -5.14 9.16
C ASP A 152 -7.97 -4.65 10.51
N THR A 153 -8.40 -3.39 10.62
CA THR A 153 -8.96 -2.80 11.85
C THR A 153 -10.22 -3.52 12.33
N VAL A 154 -11.14 -3.90 11.43
CA VAL A 154 -12.36 -4.67 11.78
C VAL A 154 -12.01 -6.13 12.14
N SER A 155 -10.96 -6.71 11.54
CA SER A 155 -10.43 -8.03 11.93
C SER A 155 -9.89 -8.02 13.36
N GLU A 156 -9.00 -7.07 13.65
CA GLU A 156 -8.39 -6.88 14.97
C GLU A 156 -9.46 -6.56 16.04
N PHE A 157 -10.46 -5.74 15.72
CA PHE A 157 -11.59 -5.49 16.63
C PHE A 157 -12.33 -6.79 16.99
N ARG A 158 -12.65 -7.66 16.02
CA ARG A 158 -13.32 -8.94 16.32
C ARG A 158 -12.40 -9.93 17.04
N GLU A 159 -11.08 -9.83 16.93
CA GLU A 159 -10.09 -10.60 17.70
C GLU A 159 -9.99 -10.13 19.16
N THR A 160 -9.70 -8.85 19.36
CA THR A 160 -9.60 -8.20 20.67
C THR A 160 -10.90 -8.37 21.48
N ARG A 161 -12.07 -8.44 20.82
CA ARG A 161 -13.36 -8.74 21.46
C ARG A 161 -13.42 -10.19 21.99
N ARG A 162 -12.89 -11.17 21.24
CA ARG A 162 -12.80 -12.57 21.69
C ARG A 162 -11.89 -12.71 22.91
N GLU A 163 -10.77 -11.98 22.93
CA GLU A 163 -9.89 -11.89 24.11
C GLU A 163 -10.59 -11.24 25.30
N TYR A 164 -11.30 -10.12 25.07
CA TYR A 164 -12.01 -9.38 26.11
C TYR A 164 -13.05 -10.26 26.81
N GLU A 165 -13.86 -10.99 26.04
CA GLU A 165 -14.81 -11.96 26.58
C GLU A 165 -14.12 -13.09 27.36
N ALA A 166 -12.93 -13.52 26.93
CA ALA A 166 -12.15 -14.53 27.64
C ALA A 166 -11.60 -14.01 28.98
N ALA A 167 -11.06 -12.79 29.01
CA ALA A 167 -10.62 -12.11 30.23
C ALA A 167 -11.79 -11.93 31.22
N ARG A 168 -12.95 -11.48 30.73
CA ARG A 168 -14.19 -11.37 31.52
C ARG A 168 -14.66 -12.72 32.08
N ARG A 169 -14.65 -13.78 31.26
CA ARG A 169 -14.99 -15.16 31.71
C ARG A 169 -14.00 -15.71 32.75
N ALA A 170 -12.74 -15.29 32.70
CA ALA A 170 -11.72 -15.64 33.69
C ALA A 170 -11.76 -14.77 34.97
N GLY A 171 -12.56 -13.70 35.00
CA GLY A 171 -12.59 -12.74 36.11
C GLY A 171 -11.34 -11.83 36.19
N ASN A 172 -10.63 -11.65 35.07
CA ASN A 172 -9.49 -10.75 34.98
C ASN A 172 -9.94 -9.34 34.53
N ASP A 173 -10.45 -8.57 35.50
CA ASP A 173 -11.01 -7.24 35.27
C ASP A 173 -9.98 -6.22 34.74
N GLU A 174 -8.69 -6.38 35.09
CA GLU A 174 -7.62 -5.47 34.63
C GLU A 174 -7.38 -5.66 33.12
N ARG A 175 -7.12 -6.89 32.67
CA ARG A 175 -6.96 -7.21 31.24
C ARG A 175 -8.24 -6.94 30.45
N ALA A 176 -9.41 -7.16 31.04
CA ALA A 176 -10.68 -6.84 30.37
C ALA A 176 -10.83 -5.32 30.10
N ARG A 177 -10.38 -4.46 31.01
CA ARG A 177 -10.41 -2.99 30.81
C ARG A 177 -9.38 -2.52 29.81
N GLU A 178 -8.17 -3.09 29.82
CA GLU A 178 -7.15 -2.82 28.79
C GLU A 178 -7.70 -3.11 27.38
N LEU A 179 -8.23 -4.32 27.19
CA LEU A 179 -8.85 -4.76 25.94
C LEU A 179 -10.08 -3.91 25.56
N ALA A 180 -10.90 -3.50 26.53
CA ALA A 180 -12.04 -2.62 26.26
C ALA A 180 -11.62 -1.23 25.77
N ARG A 181 -10.46 -0.70 26.21
CA ARG A 181 -9.89 0.54 25.64
C ARG A 181 -9.29 0.34 24.26
N GLU A 182 -8.66 -0.80 24.03
CA GLU A 182 -8.15 -1.20 22.71
C GLU A 182 -9.29 -1.29 21.68
N LEU A 183 -10.40 -1.95 22.04
CA LEU A 183 -11.64 -1.96 21.24
C LEU A 183 -12.22 -0.56 21.01
N THR A 184 -12.10 0.34 22.00
CA THR A 184 -12.55 1.74 21.81
C THR A 184 -11.70 2.46 20.75
N ARG A 185 -10.37 2.28 20.77
CA ARG A 185 -9.45 2.86 19.77
C ARG A 185 -9.73 2.29 18.38
N LEU A 186 -9.76 0.97 18.23
CA LEU A 186 -10.04 0.29 16.96
C LEU A 186 -11.39 0.71 16.36
N ALA A 187 -12.40 0.97 17.18
CA ALA A 187 -13.68 1.49 16.71
C ALA A 187 -13.63 2.97 16.29
N GLU A 188 -12.84 3.83 16.97
CA GLU A 188 -12.58 5.24 16.58
C GLU A 188 -11.76 5.33 15.27
N ASP A 189 -10.75 4.45 15.12
CA ASP A 189 -9.93 4.33 13.91
C ASP A 189 -10.79 3.85 12.72
N GLY A 190 -11.61 2.81 12.94
CA GLY A 190 -12.58 2.31 11.96
C GLY A 190 -13.66 3.32 11.58
N GLU A 191 -14.15 4.13 12.52
CA GLU A 191 -15.08 5.24 12.24
C GLU A 191 -14.45 6.21 11.24
N THR A 192 -13.22 6.63 11.51
CA THR A 192 -12.44 7.55 10.65
C THR A 192 -12.13 6.96 9.27
N GLN A 193 -11.82 5.67 9.17
CA GLN A 193 -11.59 4.98 7.89
C GLN A 193 -12.89 4.85 7.09
N SER A 194 -14.00 4.48 7.74
CA SER A 194 -15.32 4.35 7.10
C SER A 194 -15.83 5.68 6.54
N GLU A 195 -15.63 6.81 7.25
CA GLU A 195 -15.99 8.14 6.75
C GLU A 195 -15.23 8.49 5.46
N ARG A 196 -13.92 8.20 5.40
CA ARG A 196 -13.11 8.43 4.19
C ARG A 196 -13.52 7.55 3.01
N LEU A 197 -13.85 6.28 3.27
CA LEU A 197 -14.33 5.35 2.24
C LEU A 197 -15.66 5.83 1.65
N LEU A 198 -16.60 6.26 2.50
CA LEU A 198 -17.89 6.79 2.05
C LEU A 198 -17.74 8.11 1.26
N GLU A 199 -16.81 8.99 1.65
CA GLU A 199 -16.48 10.20 0.88
C GLU A 199 -15.86 9.84 -0.48
N ALA A 200 -14.91 8.90 -0.52
CA ALA A 200 -14.28 8.46 -1.77
C ALA A 200 -15.26 7.75 -2.71
N PHE A 201 -16.15 6.90 -2.19
CA PHE A 201 -17.20 6.24 -2.98
C PHE A 201 -18.19 7.24 -3.59
N ASP A 202 -18.58 8.30 -2.87
CA ASP A 202 -19.42 9.36 -3.41
C ASP A 202 -18.68 10.13 -4.52
N VAL A 203 -17.39 10.46 -4.34
CA VAL A 203 -16.61 11.14 -5.39
C VAL A 203 -16.44 10.26 -6.63
N ILE A 204 -16.09 8.98 -6.47
CA ILE A 204 -15.99 8.01 -7.58
C ILE A 204 -17.33 7.91 -8.32
N SER A 205 -18.45 7.73 -7.61
CA SER A 205 -19.79 7.60 -8.21
C SER A 205 -20.31 8.91 -8.85
N ASN A 206 -19.69 10.06 -8.56
CA ASN A 206 -20.02 11.36 -9.18
C ASN A 206 -19.10 11.72 -10.36
N ARG A 207 -17.87 11.20 -10.42
CA ARG A 207 -16.91 11.41 -11.53
C ARG A 207 -16.96 10.30 -12.59
N THR A 208 -17.31 9.09 -12.18
CA THR A 208 -17.51 7.92 -13.05
C THR A 208 -19.00 7.61 -13.14
N ASP A 209 -19.44 6.93 -14.21
CA ASP A 209 -20.81 6.39 -14.30
C ASP A 209 -21.01 5.10 -13.44
N GLY A 210 -20.15 4.88 -12.43
CA GLY A 210 -20.19 3.73 -11.52
C GLY A 210 -21.16 3.90 -10.34
N ASP A 211 -21.67 2.78 -9.82
CA ASP A 211 -22.55 2.75 -8.65
C ASP A 211 -21.90 1.99 -7.49
N LEU A 212 -21.50 2.71 -6.43
CA LEU A 212 -20.95 2.15 -5.19
C LEU A 212 -21.94 2.26 -4.01
N ALA A 213 -23.24 2.43 -4.26
CA ALA A 213 -24.24 2.58 -3.21
C ALA A 213 -24.39 1.32 -2.33
N GLU A 214 -24.23 0.12 -2.91
CA GLU A 214 -24.27 -1.12 -2.14
C GLU A 214 -23.03 -1.27 -1.24
N SER A 215 -21.83 -1.03 -1.78
CA SER A 215 -20.57 -1.01 -1.02
C SER A 215 -20.62 0.01 0.14
N SER A 216 -21.20 1.18 -0.13
CA SER A 216 -21.44 2.22 0.89
C SER A 216 -22.35 1.73 2.02
N ALA A 217 -23.45 1.05 1.68
CA ALA A 217 -24.36 0.48 2.68
C ALA A 217 -23.69 -0.62 3.52
N GLN A 218 -22.91 -1.50 2.89
CA GLN A 218 -22.19 -2.57 3.58
C GLN A 218 -21.13 -2.03 4.56
N ILE A 219 -20.38 -0.98 4.18
CA ILE A 219 -19.43 -0.31 5.09
C ILE A 219 -20.16 0.35 6.27
N ALA A 220 -21.27 1.06 6.01
CA ALA A 220 -22.07 1.68 7.06
C ALA A 220 -22.64 0.65 8.06
N ASP A 221 -23.12 -0.50 7.58
CA ASP A 221 -23.64 -1.57 8.44
C ASP A 221 -22.54 -2.24 9.29
N VAL A 222 -21.35 -2.47 8.72
CA VAL A 222 -20.18 -2.98 9.47
C VAL A 222 -19.77 -1.98 10.56
N GLN A 223 -19.67 -0.69 10.24
CA GLN A 223 -19.31 0.33 11.22
C GLN A 223 -20.37 0.52 12.31
N ALA A 224 -21.65 0.47 11.95
CA ALA A 224 -22.74 0.52 12.94
C ALA A 224 -22.65 -0.65 13.93
N ASN A 225 -22.33 -1.85 13.45
CA ASN A 225 -22.15 -3.04 14.29
C ASN A 225 -20.93 -2.95 15.22
N VAL A 226 -19.83 -2.37 14.76
CA VAL A 226 -18.63 -2.10 15.57
C VAL A 226 -18.94 -1.06 16.67
N SER A 227 -19.61 0.03 16.32
CA SER A 227 -20.00 1.10 17.23
C SER A 227 -20.99 0.64 18.32
N GLU A 228 -22.00 -0.15 17.97
CA GLU A 228 -22.95 -0.72 18.95
C GLU A 228 -22.22 -1.57 20.00
N GLN A 229 -21.26 -2.40 19.57
CA GLN A 229 -20.49 -3.26 20.46
C GLN A 229 -19.50 -2.47 21.33
N ARG A 230 -18.85 -1.45 20.77
CA ARG A 230 -18.05 -0.48 21.53
C ARG A 230 -18.88 0.10 22.67
N ASP A 231 -20.06 0.61 22.36
CA ASP A 231 -20.91 1.32 23.32
C ASP A 231 -21.44 0.38 24.43
N GLU A 232 -21.75 -0.88 24.11
CA GLU A 232 -22.09 -1.91 25.12
C GLU A 232 -20.91 -2.18 26.07
N ILE A 233 -19.70 -2.37 25.51
CA ILE A 233 -18.49 -2.66 26.28
C ILE A 233 -18.11 -1.46 27.16
N VAL A 234 -18.12 -0.25 26.61
CA VAL A 234 -17.82 0.99 27.34
C VAL A 234 -18.80 1.20 28.49
N SER A 235 -20.10 1.00 28.25
CA SER A 235 -21.15 1.11 29.28
C SER A 235 -21.05 0.05 30.38
N ARG A 236 -20.43 -1.10 30.10
CA ARG A 236 -20.24 -2.20 31.06
C ARG A 236 -18.95 -2.10 31.87
N GLU A 237 -17.84 -1.70 31.24
CA GLU A 237 -16.51 -1.70 31.88
C GLU A 237 -16.15 -0.37 32.55
N PHE A 238 -16.68 0.77 32.07
CA PHE A 238 -16.20 2.08 32.47
C PHE A 238 -17.27 3.01 33.04
N VAL A 239 -16.95 3.61 34.18
CA VAL A 239 -17.70 4.68 34.81
C VAL A 239 -17.33 6.02 34.17
N ALA A 240 -18.32 6.71 33.61
CA ALA A 240 -18.17 8.06 33.06
C ALA A 240 -17.64 9.04 34.13
N THR A 241 -16.78 9.97 33.71
CA THR A 241 -16.18 10.98 34.58
C THR A 241 -16.49 12.39 34.11
N ASN A 242 -16.43 13.34 35.06
CA ASN A 242 -16.71 14.74 34.86
C ASN A 242 -15.55 15.58 35.39
N LEU A 243 -14.92 16.34 34.50
CA LEU A 243 -13.85 17.27 34.81
C LEU A 243 -14.40 18.70 34.97
N THR A 244 -14.45 19.14 36.22
CA THR A 244 -14.88 20.50 36.57
C THR A 244 -13.68 21.40 36.81
N VAL A 245 -13.80 22.66 36.37
CA VAL A 245 -12.78 23.70 36.56
C VAL A 245 -13.40 24.81 37.40
N ALA A 246 -12.77 25.11 38.54
CA ALA A 246 -13.27 26.07 39.51
C ALA A 246 -12.62 27.45 39.35
N ASP A 247 -11.29 27.50 39.24
CA ASP A 247 -10.51 28.74 39.15
C ASP A 247 -9.23 28.55 38.34
N TYR A 248 -8.83 29.59 37.59
CA TYR A 248 -7.59 29.65 36.81
C TYR A 248 -7.37 31.06 36.23
N ASP A 249 -6.10 31.45 36.05
CA ASP A 249 -5.73 32.63 35.30
C ASP A 249 -5.79 32.40 33.79
N ARG A 250 -6.47 33.30 33.06
CA ARG A 250 -6.60 33.20 31.59
C ARG A 250 -5.36 33.67 30.84
N ASN A 251 -4.66 34.66 31.38
CA ASN A 251 -3.47 35.24 30.76
C ASN A 251 -2.28 34.37 31.15
N ILE A 252 -1.76 33.58 30.20
CA ILE A 252 -0.71 32.59 30.47
C ILE A 252 0.52 32.83 29.61
N SER A 253 1.69 32.51 30.15
CA SER A 253 2.99 32.63 29.50
C SER A 253 3.90 31.50 30.01
N PHE A 254 5.11 31.35 29.46
CA PHE A 254 6.05 30.40 30.06
C PHE A 254 6.50 30.82 31.46
N THR A 255 6.54 32.12 31.80
CA THR A 255 6.84 32.57 33.18
C THR A 255 5.64 32.44 34.11
N ASP A 256 4.45 32.67 33.58
CA ASP A 256 3.17 32.76 34.28
C ASP A 256 2.28 31.59 33.80
N PRO A 257 2.49 30.36 34.34
CA PRO A 257 1.84 29.17 33.82
C PRO A 257 0.33 29.18 34.08
N LEU A 258 -0.41 28.37 33.32
CA LEU A 258 -1.78 28.01 33.68
C LEU A 258 -1.75 27.21 34.97
N VAL A 259 -2.10 27.83 36.09
CA VAL A 259 -2.47 27.13 37.32
C VAL A 259 -3.99 27.02 37.33
N LEU A 260 -4.48 25.78 37.38
CA LEU A 260 -5.89 25.45 37.25
C LEU A 260 -6.31 24.55 38.40
N SER A 261 -7.30 24.99 39.17
CA SER A 261 -7.90 24.23 40.25
C SER A 261 -9.26 23.69 39.82
N GLY A 262 -9.54 22.42 40.15
CA GLY A 262 -10.74 21.73 39.71
C GLY A 262 -11.09 20.53 40.56
N ALA A 263 -12.11 19.79 40.14
CA ALA A 263 -12.45 18.49 40.71
C ALA A 263 -12.72 17.46 39.61
N LEU A 264 -12.20 16.25 39.83
CA LEU A 264 -12.36 15.07 38.98
C LEU A 264 -13.23 14.05 39.72
N VAL A 265 -14.46 13.87 39.24
CA VAL A 265 -15.47 12.99 39.84
C VAL A 265 -16.02 12.03 38.80
N ALA A 266 -16.57 10.90 39.24
CA ALA A 266 -17.47 10.09 38.44
C ALA A 266 -18.82 10.82 38.24
N ASP A 267 -19.60 10.40 37.24
CA ASP A 267 -20.89 11.05 36.90
C ASP A 267 -21.93 11.01 38.02
N ASN A 268 -21.84 10.02 38.92
CA ASN A 268 -22.62 9.94 40.16
C ASN A 268 -22.19 10.96 41.25
N GLY A 269 -21.15 11.76 41.01
CA GLY A 269 -20.58 12.75 41.93
C GLY A 269 -19.57 12.19 42.95
N THR A 270 -19.20 10.90 42.92
CA THR A 270 -18.14 10.38 43.80
C THR A 270 -16.75 10.76 43.25
N PRO A 271 -15.76 11.10 44.11
CA PRO A 271 -14.38 11.31 43.67
C PRO A 271 -13.84 10.16 42.81
N VAL A 272 -13.03 10.47 41.81
CA VAL A 272 -12.26 9.44 41.08
C VAL A 272 -11.18 8.89 42.01
N GLU A 273 -11.16 7.58 42.22
CA GLU A 273 -10.23 6.90 43.11
C GLU A 273 -8.82 6.81 42.50
N THR A 274 -8.10 7.92 42.50
CA THR A 274 -6.65 7.98 42.20
C THR A 274 -5.92 8.97 43.11
N ALA A 275 -4.66 8.68 43.41
CA ALA A 275 -3.75 9.61 44.08
C ALA A 275 -3.05 10.57 43.10
N THR A 276 -2.90 10.16 41.83
CA THR A 276 -2.22 10.91 40.77
C THR A 276 -2.96 10.73 39.46
N ALA A 277 -3.40 11.82 38.85
CA ALA A 277 -4.05 11.83 37.54
C ALA A 277 -3.09 12.37 36.46
N ARG A 278 -3.24 11.86 35.24
CA ARG A 278 -2.58 12.37 34.04
C ARG A 278 -3.55 13.29 33.30
N PHE A 279 -3.08 14.45 32.86
CA PHE A 279 -3.87 15.41 32.07
C PHE A 279 -3.13 15.79 30.80
N ALA A 280 -3.77 15.66 29.65
CA ALA A 280 -3.30 16.25 28.40
C ALA A 280 -3.76 17.72 28.32
N VAL A 281 -2.80 18.63 28.16
CA VAL A 281 -3.04 20.07 27.96
C VAL A 281 -2.06 20.59 26.91
N GLY A 282 -2.57 21.25 25.87
CA GLY A 282 -1.74 21.96 24.87
C GLY A 282 -0.55 21.15 24.35
N GLY A 283 -0.78 19.89 23.96
CA GLY A 283 0.25 18.99 23.43
C GLY A 283 1.30 18.53 24.46
N ARG A 284 0.96 18.48 25.75
CA ARG A 284 1.80 17.90 26.82
C ARG A 284 0.93 17.09 27.80
N THR A 285 1.44 15.96 28.27
CA THR A 285 0.88 15.27 29.44
C THR A 285 1.52 15.82 30.71
N VAL A 286 0.70 16.12 31.71
CA VAL A 286 1.11 16.60 33.04
C VAL A 286 0.54 15.63 34.08
N GLN A 287 1.35 15.26 35.07
CA GLN A 287 0.89 14.50 36.25
C GLN A 287 0.60 15.45 37.40
N THR A 288 -0.56 15.27 38.04
CA THR A 288 -1.02 16.09 39.17
C THR A 288 -1.59 15.19 40.25
N ALA A 289 -1.31 15.51 41.51
CA ALA A 289 -1.91 14.82 42.64
C ALA A 289 -3.42 15.14 42.73
N VAL A 290 -4.22 14.13 43.01
CA VAL A 290 -5.67 14.26 43.25
C VAL A 290 -5.93 13.94 44.72
N ALA A 291 -6.66 14.81 45.40
CA ALA A 291 -7.01 14.63 46.80
C ALA A 291 -8.17 13.63 46.96
N PRO A 292 -8.37 13.03 48.16
CA PRO A 292 -9.44 12.06 48.39
C PRO A 292 -10.88 12.57 48.18
N ASP A 293 -11.08 13.89 48.05
CA ASP A 293 -12.35 14.53 47.71
C ASP A 293 -12.49 14.82 46.20
N GLY A 294 -11.54 14.36 45.38
CA GLY A 294 -11.49 14.55 43.94
C GLY A 294 -10.91 15.91 43.52
N SER A 295 -10.56 16.79 44.46
CA SER A 295 -9.96 18.09 44.12
C SER A 295 -8.52 17.94 43.63
N PHE A 296 -8.11 18.82 42.71
CA PHE A 296 -6.76 18.83 42.15
C PHE A 296 -6.30 20.25 41.79
N GLU A 297 -4.99 20.43 41.71
CA GLU A 297 -4.34 21.62 41.15
C GLU A 297 -3.36 21.20 40.06
N LEU A 298 -3.53 21.77 38.87
CA LEU A 298 -2.80 21.45 37.66
C LEU A 298 -1.96 22.66 37.23
N THR A 299 -0.66 22.48 37.03
CA THR A 299 0.22 23.52 36.48
C THR A 299 0.69 23.15 35.07
N TYR A 300 0.24 23.91 34.06
CA TYR A 300 0.70 23.78 32.68
C TYR A 300 1.51 25.00 32.24
N ARG A 301 2.75 24.79 31.81
CA ARG A 301 3.65 25.85 31.34
C ARG A 301 3.69 25.86 29.80
N PRO A 302 3.06 26.83 29.12
CA PRO A 302 3.03 26.88 27.66
C PRO A 302 4.42 27.16 27.08
N ALA A 303 4.81 26.40 26.06
CA ALA A 303 6.09 26.59 25.36
C ALA A 303 5.92 26.54 23.82
N ARG A 304 5.21 25.52 23.33
CA ARG A 304 5.05 25.23 21.89
C ARG A 304 3.72 25.68 21.27
N ILE A 305 2.72 25.98 22.10
CA ILE A 305 1.42 26.44 21.59
C ILE A 305 1.58 27.82 20.92
N PRO A 306 0.83 28.10 19.84
CA PRO A 306 0.78 29.43 19.24
C PRO A 306 0.34 30.51 20.23
N THR A 307 0.80 31.74 20.04
CA THR A 307 0.30 32.93 20.75
C THR A 307 -1.14 33.29 20.37
N SER A 308 -1.60 32.83 19.20
CA SER A 308 -2.99 32.94 18.74
C SER A 308 -3.96 31.97 19.41
N THR A 309 -3.48 31.03 20.25
CA THR A 309 -4.33 30.08 20.97
C THR A 309 -5.23 30.82 21.97
N SER A 310 -6.54 30.79 21.72
CA SER A 310 -7.58 31.41 22.54
C SER A 310 -8.29 30.45 23.51
N SER A 311 -8.01 29.15 23.41
CA SER A 311 -8.57 28.10 24.26
C SER A 311 -7.66 26.88 24.34
N LEU A 312 -7.65 26.20 25.48
CA LEU A 312 -6.97 24.93 25.67
C LEU A 312 -7.98 23.86 26.09
N THR A 313 -7.90 22.68 25.48
CA THR A 313 -8.54 21.47 25.99
C THR A 313 -7.67 20.87 27.09
N VAL A 314 -8.28 20.61 28.25
CA VAL A 314 -7.70 19.87 29.37
C VAL A 314 -8.41 18.52 29.42
N ARG A 315 -7.73 17.43 29.09
CA ARG A 315 -8.31 16.07 29.05
C ARG A 315 -7.69 15.20 30.14
N TYR A 316 -8.51 14.64 31.02
CA TYR A 316 -8.10 13.58 31.94
C TYR A 316 -7.80 12.30 31.15
N LEU A 317 -6.63 11.72 31.41
CA LEU A 317 -6.16 10.47 30.81
C LEU A 317 -6.07 9.38 31.89
N PRO A 318 -7.08 8.51 32.03
CA PRO A 318 -7.01 7.35 32.91
C PRO A 318 -5.85 6.41 32.51
N ASP A 319 -5.43 5.56 33.44
CA ASP A 319 -4.56 4.41 33.16
C ASP A 319 -5.36 3.28 32.48
N ASP A 320 -4.71 2.40 31.73
CA ASP A 320 -5.43 1.47 30.85
C ASP A 320 -6.31 0.46 31.61
N ALA A 321 -5.85 -0.07 32.74
CA ALA A 321 -6.64 -0.92 33.65
C ALA A 321 -7.66 -0.15 34.54
N SER A 322 -7.73 1.19 34.44
CA SER A 322 -8.66 2.01 35.23
C SER A 322 -10.11 1.76 34.82
N MET A 323 -11.03 1.77 35.79
CA MET A 323 -12.47 1.70 35.54
C MET A 323 -13.09 3.04 35.13
N TYR A 324 -12.31 4.11 35.03
CA TYR A 324 -12.83 5.45 34.75
C TYR A 324 -12.66 5.83 33.27
N GLN A 325 -13.66 6.47 32.68
CA GLN A 325 -13.56 7.02 31.32
C GLN A 325 -12.66 8.26 31.29
N ALA A 326 -12.13 8.58 30.10
CA ALA A 326 -11.52 9.88 29.85
C ALA A 326 -12.62 10.96 29.83
N THR A 327 -12.26 12.18 30.21
CA THR A 327 -13.17 13.34 30.20
C THR A 327 -12.36 14.59 29.88
N GLU A 328 -12.97 15.59 29.26
CA GLU A 328 -12.26 16.81 28.90
C GLU A 328 -13.05 18.09 29.13
N ARG A 329 -12.29 19.18 29.25
CA ARG A 329 -12.82 20.52 29.46
C ARG A 329 -12.03 21.55 28.67
N VAL A 330 -12.73 22.30 27.82
CA VAL A 330 -12.17 23.47 27.14
C VAL A 330 -12.17 24.67 28.08
N VAL A 331 -11.01 25.32 28.23
CA VAL A 331 -10.84 26.56 28.99
C VAL A 331 -10.33 27.70 28.09
N PRO A 332 -10.95 28.90 28.07
CA PRO A 332 -10.46 30.04 27.30
C PRO A 332 -9.18 30.63 27.92
N VAL A 333 -8.19 30.93 27.09
CA VAL A 333 -6.88 31.49 27.50
C VAL A 333 -6.45 32.64 26.58
N ALA A 334 -5.44 33.38 26.99
CA ALA A 334 -4.69 34.33 26.18
C ALA A 334 -3.19 34.09 26.37
N VAL A 335 -2.52 33.62 25.32
CA VAL A 335 -1.12 33.19 25.40
C VAL A 335 -0.16 34.34 25.07
N SER A 336 0.66 34.72 26.04
CA SER A 336 1.72 35.72 25.87
C SER A 336 3.06 35.04 25.57
N GLN A 337 3.76 35.54 24.55
CA GLN A 337 5.11 35.10 24.20
C GLN A 337 6.13 35.62 25.23
N VAL A 338 7.12 34.79 25.55
CA VAL A 338 8.34 35.22 26.24
C VAL A 338 9.59 34.85 25.44
N ASN A 339 10.66 35.60 25.68
CA ASN A 339 11.96 35.32 25.09
C ASN A 339 12.79 34.43 26.02
N ALA A 340 13.22 33.28 25.50
CA ALA A 340 14.25 32.42 26.10
C ALA A 340 15.65 32.83 25.61
N THR A 341 16.65 32.46 26.40
CA THR A 341 18.05 32.43 26.00
C THR A 341 18.38 31.01 25.53
N ALA A 342 18.89 30.89 24.32
CA ALA A 342 19.51 29.67 23.80
C ALA A 342 21.04 29.82 23.80
N SER A 343 21.75 28.73 24.09
CA SER A 343 23.22 28.65 24.00
C SER A 343 23.65 27.28 23.50
N LEU A 344 24.85 27.24 22.92
CA LEU A 344 25.53 26.01 22.50
C LEU A 344 26.83 25.87 23.30
N SER A 345 27.20 24.65 23.65
CA SER A 345 28.54 24.35 24.16
C SER A 345 29.57 24.47 23.04
N GLU A 346 30.82 24.71 23.42
CA GLU A 346 31.96 24.51 22.53
C GLU A 346 32.03 23.02 22.11
N PRO A 347 32.52 22.71 20.90
CA PRO A 347 32.88 21.34 20.49
C PRO A 347 33.96 20.73 21.40
N SER A 348 34.04 19.40 21.44
CA SER A 348 34.97 18.69 22.32
C SER A 348 36.38 18.50 21.75
N ALA A 349 36.53 18.50 20.42
CA ALA A 349 37.81 18.36 19.73
C ALA A 349 38.38 19.73 19.31
N PRO A 350 39.72 19.87 19.17
CA PRO A 350 40.35 21.13 18.78
C PRO A 350 40.21 21.46 17.28
N ALA A 351 39.93 20.45 16.45
CA ALA A 351 39.64 20.50 15.02
C ALA A 351 38.77 19.28 14.67
N TYR A 352 38.19 19.27 13.46
CA TYR A 352 37.40 18.18 12.89
C TYR A 352 37.68 18.07 11.38
N GLY A 353 37.81 16.84 10.90
CA GLY A 353 38.08 16.46 9.50
C GLY A 353 36.83 16.36 8.62
N TYR A 354 36.92 15.74 7.44
CA TYR A 354 35.74 15.36 6.63
C TYR A 354 35.13 14.06 7.18
N ALA A 355 33.81 13.87 7.00
CA ALA A 355 33.03 12.76 7.55
C ALA A 355 33.04 12.63 9.09
N ASP A 356 33.74 13.52 9.78
CA ASP A 356 33.93 13.53 11.21
C ASP A 356 32.63 13.86 11.97
N ALA A 357 32.43 13.24 13.14
CA ALA A 357 31.18 13.37 13.90
C ALA A 357 31.27 14.49 14.95
N VAL A 358 30.61 15.62 14.68
CA VAL A 358 30.53 16.75 15.60
C VAL A 358 29.29 16.63 16.47
N SER A 359 29.44 16.78 17.79
CA SER A 359 28.31 16.88 18.72
C SER A 359 28.51 18.01 19.73
N VAL A 360 27.48 18.82 19.92
CA VAL A 360 27.44 19.95 20.86
C VAL A 360 26.14 19.95 21.66
N ARG A 361 26.16 20.55 22.85
CA ARG A 361 24.98 20.66 23.70
C ARG A 361 24.29 22.00 23.50
N ALA A 362 23.09 21.99 22.94
CA ALA A 362 22.16 23.11 23.03
C ALA A 362 21.54 23.18 24.44
N THR A 363 21.32 24.38 24.98
CA THR A 363 20.45 24.60 26.14
C THR A 363 19.53 25.79 25.91
N VAL A 364 18.25 25.66 26.31
CA VAL A 364 17.23 26.71 26.17
C VAL A 364 16.57 26.96 27.52
N SER A 365 16.56 28.22 27.98
CA SER A 365 15.99 28.61 29.27
C SER A 365 15.33 29.99 29.26
N VAL A 366 14.26 30.18 30.04
CA VAL A 366 13.64 31.49 30.30
C VAL A 366 13.96 31.88 31.74
N ASN A 367 14.68 32.99 31.94
CA ASN A 367 15.08 33.46 33.28
C ASN A 367 15.74 32.37 34.16
N GLY A 368 16.53 31.47 33.53
CA GLY A 368 17.17 30.32 34.19
C GLY A 368 16.27 29.11 34.42
N THR A 369 14.97 29.18 34.12
CA THR A 369 14.06 28.01 34.12
C THR A 369 14.23 27.25 32.79
N PRO A 370 14.57 25.95 32.80
CA PRO A 370 14.77 25.22 31.56
C PRO A 370 13.48 25.03 30.76
N VAL A 371 13.55 25.20 29.43
CA VAL A 371 12.42 24.97 28.53
C VAL A 371 12.47 23.50 28.07
N SER A 372 11.66 22.64 28.68
CA SER A 372 11.62 21.21 28.37
C SER A 372 10.61 20.84 27.27
N ASN A 373 10.92 19.76 26.55
CA ASN A 373 10.17 19.24 25.40
C ASN A 373 9.91 20.33 24.34
N TYR A 374 10.97 21.02 23.92
CA TYR A 374 10.93 22.08 22.90
C TYR A 374 11.72 21.63 21.65
N PRO A 375 11.09 21.48 20.48
CA PRO A 375 11.79 21.16 19.24
C PRO A 375 12.68 22.33 18.83
N VAL A 376 13.88 22.04 18.35
CA VAL A 376 14.82 23.04 17.85
C VAL A 376 15.24 22.65 16.44
N SER A 377 15.21 23.60 15.52
CA SER A 377 15.81 23.40 14.20
C SER A 377 17.32 23.59 14.33
N ALA A 378 18.09 22.67 13.75
CA ALA A 378 19.55 22.70 13.80
C ALA A 378 20.15 22.57 12.40
N SER A 379 21.26 23.27 12.16
CA SER A 379 22.01 23.19 10.92
C SER A 379 23.51 23.27 11.16
N PHE A 380 24.28 22.59 10.31
CA PHE A 380 25.74 22.65 10.26
C PHE A 380 26.20 22.97 8.84
N ALA A 381 27.05 23.99 8.69
CA ALA A 381 27.59 24.43 7.39
C ALA A 381 26.53 24.69 6.29
N GLY A 382 25.29 25.01 6.67
CA GLY A 382 24.16 25.22 5.75
C GLY A 382 23.29 23.98 5.51
N SER A 383 23.76 22.78 5.87
CA SER A 383 23.00 21.53 5.82
C SER A 383 22.23 21.29 7.12
N SER A 384 21.17 20.46 7.08
CA SER A 384 20.42 20.06 8.27
C SER A 384 21.29 19.27 9.25
N ALA A 385 21.11 19.52 10.55
CA ALA A 385 21.72 18.75 11.64
C ALA A 385 20.64 18.11 12.50
N THR A 386 20.96 16.97 13.12
CA THR A 386 20.01 16.25 13.98
C THR A 386 19.98 16.87 15.37
N ALA A 387 18.79 17.27 15.83
CA ALA A 387 18.57 17.73 17.20
C ALA A 387 17.21 17.24 17.71
N PRO A 388 17.16 16.39 18.77
CA PRO A 388 15.90 16.04 19.41
C PRO A 388 15.31 17.24 20.17
N ALA A 389 14.04 17.16 20.55
CA ALA A 389 13.44 18.13 21.46
C ALA A 389 14.21 18.19 22.79
N THR A 390 14.25 19.37 23.42
CA THR A 390 14.96 19.56 24.70
C THR A 390 14.43 18.64 25.80
N ASN A 391 15.31 18.13 26.65
CA ASN A 391 14.96 17.30 27.80
C ASN A 391 14.48 18.15 29.00
N GLU A 392 14.26 17.52 30.15
CA GLU A 392 13.80 18.19 31.39
C GLU A 392 14.73 19.30 31.89
N SER A 393 16.04 19.18 31.63
CA SER A 393 17.04 20.22 31.92
C SER A 393 17.18 21.27 30.81
N GLY A 394 16.25 21.30 29.86
CA GLY A 394 16.22 22.23 28.73
C GLY A 394 17.36 22.04 27.73
N ALA A 395 18.04 20.89 27.79
CA ALA A 395 19.19 20.59 26.95
C ALA A 395 18.82 19.67 25.78
N SER A 396 19.47 19.86 24.63
CA SER A 396 19.42 18.94 23.49
C SER A 396 20.84 18.65 22.99
N ALA A 397 21.08 17.44 22.48
CA ALA A 397 22.34 17.07 21.84
C ALA A 397 22.19 17.29 20.34
N VAL A 398 22.90 18.28 19.81
CA VAL A 398 22.92 18.59 18.38
C VAL A 398 24.10 17.83 17.77
N SER A 399 23.84 17.01 16.77
CA SER A 399 24.86 16.21 16.10
C SER A 399 24.81 16.39 14.58
N ALA A 400 25.97 16.47 13.96
CA ALA A 400 26.16 16.56 12.52
C ALA A 400 27.44 15.85 12.11
N THR A 401 27.50 15.41 10.85
CA THR A 401 28.72 14.98 10.18
C THR A 401 29.32 16.17 9.42
N VAL A 402 30.64 16.29 9.36
CA VAL A 402 31.29 17.35 8.57
C VAL A 402 31.16 17.05 7.06
N PRO A 403 30.43 17.87 6.27
CA PRO A 403 30.38 17.71 4.82
C PRO A 403 31.63 18.33 4.19
N ALA A 404 32.04 17.81 3.03
CA ALA A 404 33.21 18.31 2.29
C ALA A 404 33.12 19.82 2.00
N THR A 405 31.92 20.38 1.87
CA THR A 405 31.68 21.81 1.59
C THR A 405 31.83 22.73 2.80
N ALA A 406 32.09 22.19 3.99
CA ALA A 406 32.36 22.98 5.18
C ALA A 406 33.79 23.54 5.11
N THR A 407 33.93 24.86 5.29
CA THR A 407 35.21 25.60 5.25
C THR A 407 35.33 26.48 6.50
N ASP A 408 36.42 27.24 6.67
CA ASP A 408 36.83 28.01 7.88
C ASP A 408 35.75 28.77 8.69
N ALA A 409 34.57 29.04 8.12
CA ALA A 409 33.43 29.68 8.78
C ALA A 409 32.33 28.69 9.22
N ALA A 410 32.59 27.38 9.20
CA ALA A 410 31.65 26.34 9.57
C ALA A 410 31.18 26.50 11.02
N SER A 411 29.88 26.39 11.21
CA SER A 411 29.25 26.58 12.52
C SER A 411 27.98 25.76 12.65
N ILE A 412 27.75 25.27 13.87
CA ILE A 412 26.46 24.69 14.25
C ILE A 412 25.58 25.85 14.70
N ARG A 413 24.38 25.93 14.13
CA ARG A 413 23.35 26.91 14.45
C ARG A 413 22.10 26.20 14.93
N ILE A 414 21.48 26.72 16.00
CA ILE A 414 20.14 26.33 16.45
C ILE A 414 19.18 27.50 16.36
N ALA A 415 17.92 27.21 16.04
CA ALA A 415 16.82 28.16 15.96
C ALA A 415 15.52 27.54 16.51
N PRO A 416 14.51 28.35 16.86
CA PRO A 416 13.18 27.83 17.16
C PRO A 416 12.59 27.11 15.93
N ASP A 417 11.73 26.13 16.18
CA ASP A 417 11.01 25.34 15.16
C ASP A 417 9.75 26.09 14.64
N GLY A 418 9.98 27.34 14.21
CA GLY A 418 8.95 28.26 13.74
C GLY A 418 8.57 29.38 14.71
N ASP A 419 7.92 30.41 14.15
CA ASP A 419 7.58 31.65 14.84
C ASP A 419 6.26 31.58 15.63
N GLY A 420 5.94 32.64 16.36
CA GLY A 420 4.62 32.83 16.99
C GLY A 420 4.29 31.84 18.12
N ARG A 421 5.29 31.16 18.70
CA ARG A 421 5.11 30.22 19.82
C ARG A 421 5.17 30.95 21.17
N ALA A 422 4.62 30.34 22.22
CA ALA A 422 4.64 30.87 23.60
C ALA A 422 6.07 31.11 24.14
N VAL A 423 7.06 30.36 23.66
CA VAL A 423 8.49 30.64 23.84
C VAL A 423 9.15 30.86 22.47
N ALA A 424 9.90 31.94 22.34
CA ALA A 424 10.80 32.20 21.22
C ALA A 424 12.23 32.45 21.73
N PHE A 425 13.24 32.28 20.89
CA PHE A 425 14.62 32.67 21.19
C PHE A 425 15.34 33.15 19.94
N ALA A 426 16.33 34.04 20.13
CA ALA A 426 17.23 34.41 19.04
C ALA A 426 18.15 33.22 18.70
N PRO A 427 18.36 32.90 17.41
CA PRO A 427 19.24 31.80 17.00
C PRO A 427 20.63 31.87 17.64
N ALA A 428 21.12 30.75 18.11
CA ALA A 428 22.45 30.62 18.71
C ALA A 428 23.38 29.84 17.77
N THR A 429 24.65 30.23 17.73
CA THR A 429 25.66 29.66 16.82
C THR A 429 26.96 29.41 17.58
N VAL A 430 27.61 28.28 17.30
CA VAL A 430 28.98 28.00 17.76
C VAL A 430 29.85 27.62 16.55
N ALA A 431 31.07 28.16 16.48
CA ALA A 431 32.03 27.79 15.45
C ALA A 431 32.52 26.37 15.69
N VAL A 432 32.72 25.62 14.61
CA VAL A 432 33.39 24.31 14.65
C VAL A 432 34.73 24.51 13.97
N PRO A 433 35.86 24.33 14.68
CA PRO A 433 37.18 24.39 14.05
C PRO A 433 37.31 23.20 13.11
N LEU A 434 37.71 23.45 11.86
CA LEU A 434 37.96 22.42 10.86
C LEU A 434 39.44 22.32 10.55
N GLU A 435 39.87 21.15 10.09
CA GLU A 435 41.13 20.95 9.40
C GLU A 435 40.91 20.44 7.98
N THR A 436 41.89 20.69 7.11
CA THR A 436 41.89 20.22 5.72
C THR A 436 42.58 18.87 5.65
N GLU A 437 41.92 17.87 5.07
CA GLU A 437 42.47 16.52 4.94
C GLU A 437 43.06 16.26 3.55
N GLY A 438 44.17 15.52 3.51
CA GLY A 438 44.75 15.02 2.27
C GLY A 438 43.78 14.07 1.55
N THR A 439 43.81 14.05 0.22
CA THR A 439 42.99 13.11 -0.58
C THR A 439 43.83 12.27 -1.54
N ALA A 440 43.40 11.03 -1.72
CA ALA A 440 43.93 10.10 -2.70
C ALA A 440 42.90 9.92 -3.83
N LEU A 441 43.31 10.23 -5.06
CA LEU A 441 42.53 10.00 -6.27
C LEU A 441 43.12 8.82 -7.06
N ASP A 442 42.24 7.93 -7.49
CA ASP A 442 42.56 6.74 -8.27
C ASP A 442 41.87 6.85 -9.64
N VAL A 443 42.52 6.42 -10.73
CA VAL A 443 41.92 6.42 -12.09
C VAL A 443 42.30 5.18 -12.89
N ARG A 444 41.33 4.63 -13.64
CA ARG A 444 41.48 3.50 -14.56
C ARG A 444 40.69 3.81 -15.83
N ALA A 445 41.32 3.62 -16.98
CA ALA A 445 40.69 3.84 -18.29
C ALA A 445 40.68 2.54 -19.12
N ARG A 446 39.53 2.18 -19.67
CA ARG A 446 39.36 1.01 -20.55
C ARG A 446 38.62 1.39 -21.83
N GLU A 447 39.16 0.98 -22.96
CA GLU A 447 38.53 1.13 -24.27
C GLU A 447 37.33 0.15 -24.39
N THR A 448 36.15 0.68 -24.75
CA THR A 448 34.94 -0.13 -24.99
C THR A 448 34.63 -0.24 -26.48
N THR A 449 34.89 0.82 -27.24
CA THR A 449 34.89 0.83 -28.71
C THR A 449 36.11 1.62 -29.18
N ALA A 450 36.43 1.57 -30.48
CA ALA A 450 37.63 2.21 -31.06
C ALA A 450 37.72 3.75 -30.88
N GLN A 451 36.70 4.41 -30.32
CA GLN A 451 36.70 5.84 -30.00
C GLN A 451 36.17 6.16 -28.59
N THR A 452 35.54 5.21 -27.89
CA THR A 452 34.85 5.46 -26.62
C THR A 452 35.52 4.72 -25.46
N VAL A 453 35.81 5.46 -24.39
CA VAL A 453 36.60 5.03 -23.24
C VAL A 453 35.75 5.17 -21.97
N VAL A 454 35.67 4.11 -21.19
CA VAL A 454 35.12 4.18 -19.82
C VAL A 454 36.25 4.53 -18.89
N VAL A 455 36.05 5.61 -18.12
CA VAL A 455 36.93 6.07 -17.06
C VAL A 455 36.23 5.79 -15.73
N GLU A 456 36.89 5.06 -14.86
CA GLU A 456 36.41 4.72 -13.51
C GLU A 456 37.51 5.02 -12.50
N GLY A 457 37.13 5.33 -11.26
CA GLY A 457 38.09 5.60 -10.21
C GLY A 457 37.42 5.80 -8.86
N ARG A 458 38.20 6.27 -7.90
CA ARG A 458 37.73 6.57 -6.55
C ARG A 458 38.48 7.77 -5.97
N LEU A 459 37.78 8.60 -5.22
CA LEU A 459 38.34 9.64 -4.35
C LEU A 459 38.11 9.24 -2.89
N GLU A 460 39.20 9.14 -2.12
CA GLU A 460 39.19 8.87 -0.67
C GLU A 460 40.04 9.93 0.05
N THR A 461 39.87 10.08 1.36
CA THR A 461 40.84 10.77 2.22
C THR A 461 42.12 9.95 2.32
N ASP A 462 43.23 10.54 2.79
CA ASP A 462 44.45 9.81 3.14
C ASP A 462 44.25 8.79 4.29
N GLU A 463 43.18 8.93 5.09
CA GLU A 463 42.79 7.99 6.16
C GLU A 463 41.90 6.83 5.65
N GLY A 464 41.28 6.99 4.47
CA GLY A 464 40.53 5.94 3.75
C GLY A 464 39.02 6.16 3.67
N GLU A 465 38.51 7.29 4.14
CA GLU A 465 37.09 7.67 4.05
C GLU A 465 36.69 8.00 2.62
N ALA A 466 35.56 7.43 2.19
CA ALA A 466 34.98 7.70 0.89
C ALA A 466 34.51 9.16 0.76
N VAL A 467 35.06 9.90 -0.21
CA VAL A 467 34.71 11.30 -0.46
C VAL A 467 33.53 11.38 -1.43
N SER A 468 32.36 11.75 -0.92
CA SER A 468 31.09 11.70 -1.66
C SER A 468 30.62 13.05 -2.20
N GLY A 469 29.85 13.02 -3.30
CA GLY A 469 29.22 14.21 -3.89
C GLY A 469 30.19 15.21 -4.53
N GLN A 470 31.45 14.85 -4.73
CA GLN A 470 32.48 15.74 -5.27
C GLN A 470 32.66 15.57 -6.77
N SER A 471 33.00 16.66 -7.47
CA SER A 471 33.23 16.64 -8.93
C SER A 471 34.69 16.35 -9.24
N VAL A 472 34.94 15.30 -10.01
CA VAL A 472 36.24 14.94 -10.58
C VAL A 472 36.27 15.34 -12.05
N ALA A 473 37.20 16.21 -12.44
CA ALA A 473 37.43 16.58 -13.83
C ALA A 473 38.26 15.50 -14.54
N VAL A 474 37.87 15.13 -15.76
CA VAL A 474 38.51 14.08 -16.57
C VAL A 474 39.05 14.70 -17.85
N SER A 475 40.35 14.51 -18.08
CA SER A 475 41.10 15.06 -19.21
C SER A 475 41.79 13.99 -20.04
N VAL A 476 41.95 14.25 -21.33
CA VAL A 476 42.76 13.44 -22.26
C VAL A 476 43.89 14.32 -22.78
N ASN A 477 45.13 13.93 -22.52
CA ASN A 477 46.33 14.70 -22.89
C ASN A 477 46.21 16.19 -22.47
N GLU A 478 45.95 16.43 -21.18
CA GLU A 478 45.82 17.76 -20.55
C GLU A 478 44.64 18.62 -21.04
N ARG A 479 43.73 18.08 -21.86
CA ARG A 479 42.47 18.73 -22.24
C ARG A 479 41.29 18.09 -21.52
N GLU A 480 40.58 18.86 -20.71
CA GLU A 480 39.32 18.45 -20.09
C GLU A 480 38.27 18.07 -21.15
N VAL A 481 37.63 16.92 -20.95
CA VAL A 481 36.62 16.35 -21.87
C VAL A 481 35.32 15.96 -21.18
N ALA A 482 35.35 15.71 -19.87
CA ALA A 482 34.17 15.38 -19.08
C ALA A 482 34.42 15.65 -17.59
N SER A 483 33.36 15.58 -16.78
CA SER A 483 33.43 15.48 -15.32
C SER A 483 32.59 14.29 -14.83
N ALA A 484 32.84 13.86 -13.60
CA ALA A 484 32.08 12.80 -12.92
C ALA A 484 31.88 13.17 -11.45
N THR A 485 30.69 12.91 -10.90
CA THR A 485 30.43 13.08 -9.46
C THR A 485 30.72 11.78 -8.71
N THR A 486 31.36 11.86 -7.56
CA THR A 486 31.60 10.70 -6.69
C THR A 486 30.33 10.27 -5.97
N GLY A 487 30.06 8.97 -5.93
CA GLY A 487 28.97 8.39 -5.13
C GLY A 487 29.32 8.32 -3.63
N GLU A 488 28.40 7.77 -2.83
CA GLU A 488 28.59 7.57 -1.38
C GLU A 488 29.85 6.74 -1.05
N SER A 489 30.23 5.80 -1.93
CA SER A 489 31.46 5.00 -1.80
C SER A 489 32.72 5.67 -2.36
N GLY A 490 32.68 6.97 -2.68
CA GLY A 490 33.79 7.73 -3.28
C GLY A 490 34.08 7.36 -4.74
N ALA A 491 33.45 6.30 -5.25
CA ALA A 491 33.64 5.83 -6.62
C ALA A 491 33.00 6.80 -7.62
N TYR A 492 33.68 7.03 -8.75
CA TYR A 492 33.15 7.77 -9.88
C TYR A 492 33.33 6.96 -11.17
N ARG A 493 32.45 7.20 -12.14
CA ARG A 493 32.54 6.63 -13.48
C ARG A 493 31.98 7.60 -14.51
N THR A 494 32.64 7.71 -15.65
CA THR A 494 32.15 8.46 -16.81
C THR A 494 32.60 7.78 -18.11
N THR A 495 31.97 8.16 -19.22
CA THR A 495 32.28 7.67 -20.55
C THR A 495 32.69 8.87 -21.40
N ILE A 496 33.84 8.77 -22.08
CA ILE A 496 34.41 9.85 -22.88
C ILE A 496 34.68 9.36 -24.30
N ASP A 497 34.45 10.24 -25.28
CA ASP A 497 34.90 10.03 -26.66
C ASP A 497 36.27 10.68 -26.88
N LEU A 498 37.17 9.95 -27.55
CA LEU A 498 38.53 10.41 -27.79
C LEU A 498 38.55 11.57 -28.81
N PRO A 499 39.26 12.68 -28.51
CA PRO A 499 39.38 13.79 -29.45
C PRO A 499 39.96 13.36 -30.80
N SER A 500 39.42 13.93 -31.89
CA SER A 500 39.83 13.59 -33.26
C SER A 500 41.34 13.77 -33.46
N GLY A 501 42.05 12.67 -33.78
CA GLY A 501 43.51 12.65 -33.95
C GLY A 501 44.28 12.10 -32.75
N VAL A 502 43.60 11.78 -31.64
CA VAL A 502 44.17 11.04 -30.51
C VAL A 502 43.85 9.55 -30.66
N ALA A 503 44.88 8.70 -30.73
CA ALA A 503 44.73 7.24 -30.73
C ALA A 503 44.78 6.71 -29.30
N ALA A 504 43.89 5.77 -28.95
CA ALA A 504 43.75 5.23 -27.60
C ALA A 504 45.08 4.67 -27.03
N GLU A 505 45.85 3.99 -27.88
CA GLU A 505 47.17 3.40 -27.58
C GLU A 505 48.25 4.42 -27.13
N ASN A 506 48.08 5.70 -27.44
CA ASN A 506 49.03 6.78 -27.14
C ASN A 506 48.41 7.87 -26.23
N ALA A 507 47.20 7.66 -25.72
CA ALA A 507 46.48 8.64 -24.91
C ALA A 507 46.69 8.39 -23.41
N THR A 508 46.96 9.47 -22.67
CA THR A 508 46.93 9.47 -21.21
C THR A 508 45.61 10.12 -20.77
N VAL A 509 44.84 9.39 -19.96
CA VAL A 509 43.71 9.95 -19.22
C VAL A 509 44.23 10.45 -17.88
N SER A 510 43.87 11.67 -17.51
CA SER A 510 44.04 12.19 -16.15
C SER A 510 42.69 12.48 -15.52
N ALA A 511 42.62 12.26 -14.21
CA ALA A 511 41.52 12.69 -13.36
C ALA A 511 42.08 13.69 -12.34
N ALA A 512 41.31 14.72 -12.00
CA ALA A 512 41.69 15.73 -11.01
C ALA A 512 40.48 16.12 -10.15
N PHE A 513 40.70 16.20 -8.84
CA PHE A 513 39.77 16.76 -7.87
C PHE A 513 40.29 18.13 -7.41
N ASP A 514 39.43 19.15 -7.46
CA ASP A 514 39.72 20.51 -7.00
C ASP A 514 39.13 20.74 -5.60
N GLY A 515 40.01 20.87 -4.61
CA GLY A 515 39.68 21.07 -3.21
C GLY A 515 39.47 22.53 -2.78
N GLU A 516 39.66 23.54 -3.64
CA GLU A 516 39.71 24.97 -3.27
C GLU A 516 38.46 25.52 -2.51
N LYS A 517 37.35 24.79 -2.52
CA LYS A 517 36.07 25.16 -1.85
C LYS A 517 35.59 24.12 -0.83
N THR A 518 36.50 23.25 -0.39
CA THR A 518 36.21 22.15 0.53
C THR A 518 37.17 22.16 1.72
N ASN A 519 36.94 21.31 2.72
CA ASN A 519 37.96 20.94 3.72
C ASN A 519 38.83 19.75 3.26
N LEU A 520 39.05 19.60 1.96
CA LEU A 520 39.85 18.52 1.36
C LEU A 520 40.96 19.13 0.48
N GLU A 521 42.15 18.55 0.52
CA GLU A 521 43.23 18.92 -0.41
C GLU A 521 42.93 18.40 -1.82
N SER A 522 43.38 19.13 -2.85
CA SER A 522 43.26 18.71 -4.25
C SER A 522 44.16 17.51 -4.56
N SER A 523 43.71 16.62 -5.44
CA SER A 523 44.46 15.42 -5.85
C SER A 523 44.29 15.12 -7.34
N ASP A 524 45.31 14.50 -7.95
CA ASP A 524 45.32 14.12 -9.35
C ASP A 524 45.86 12.70 -9.57
N ALA A 525 45.40 12.07 -10.65
CA ALA A 525 45.74 10.70 -11.01
C ALA A 525 45.87 10.55 -12.53
N THR A 526 46.72 9.63 -13.01
CA THR A 526 46.92 9.38 -14.44
C THR A 526 46.90 7.88 -14.77
N ALA A 527 46.30 7.53 -15.92
CA ALA A 527 46.30 6.17 -16.45
C ALA A 527 46.40 6.15 -17.98
N SER A 528 47.14 5.17 -18.50
CA SER A 528 47.07 4.79 -19.92
C SER A 528 45.82 3.96 -20.18
N ILE A 529 45.22 4.14 -21.36
CA ILE A 529 44.02 3.39 -21.76
C ILE A 529 44.38 1.93 -22.00
N ARG A 530 43.64 1.01 -21.35
CA ARG A 530 43.72 -0.42 -21.66
C ARG A 530 42.84 -0.73 -22.86
N LEU A 531 43.47 -1.16 -23.95
CA LEU A 531 42.80 -1.56 -25.19
C LEU A 531 42.03 -2.87 -24.99
N SER A 532 40.88 -2.99 -25.65
CA SER A 532 40.13 -4.24 -25.69
C SER A 532 40.70 -5.14 -26.79
N ASN A 533 41.74 -5.91 -26.46
CA ASN A 533 42.38 -6.88 -27.37
C ASN A 533 41.36 -7.94 -27.84
N GLY A 534 40.77 -7.73 -29.02
CA GLY A 534 40.00 -8.75 -29.72
C GLY A 534 40.86 -10.00 -29.97
N ALA A 535 40.34 -11.16 -29.58
CA ALA A 535 41.07 -12.42 -29.67
C ALA A 535 41.36 -12.81 -31.14
N THR A 536 42.62 -12.66 -31.56
CA THR A 536 43.13 -13.22 -32.82
C THR A 536 44.07 -14.38 -32.49
N GLY A 537 43.70 -15.58 -32.94
CA GLY A 537 44.28 -16.83 -32.44
C GLY A 537 45.58 -17.27 -33.11
N GLY A 538 46.25 -18.23 -32.45
CA GLY A 538 47.33 -19.06 -33.01
C GLY A 538 47.24 -20.46 -32.40
N GLU A 539 47.15 -21.49 -33.23
CA GLU A 539 46.80 -22.86 -32.82
C GLU A 539 47.98 -23.65 -32.21
N ALA A 540 47.70 -24.47 -31.18
CA ALA A 540 47.95 -25.92 -31.15
C ALA A 540 47.66 -26.52 -29.75
N GLY A 541 46.64 -27.38 -29.58
CA GLY A 541 46.45 -28.07 -28.29
C GLY A 541 45.08 -28.71 -27.96
N ASN A 542 44.47 -29.45 -28.90
CA ASN A 542 43.31 -30.35 -28.74
C ASN A 542 42.74 -30.62 -27.31
N GLY A 543 41.53 -30.14 -27.01
CA GLY A 543 40.74 -30.56 -25.84
C GLY A 543 39.37 -29.88 -25.75
N ALA A 544 38.28 -30.64 -25.75
CA ALA A 544 36.91 -30.16 -25.93
C ALA A 544 36.30 -29.41 -24.71
N SER A 545 35.75 -28.22 -24.95
CA SER A 545 34.36 -27.82 -24.61
C SER A 545 34.13 -26.33 -24.97
N GLY A 546 32.95 -26.00 -25.51
CA GLY A 546 32.63 -24.63 -25.93
C GLY A 546 32.10 -23.80 -24.76
N GLY A 547 32.88 -22.82 -24.30
CA GLY A 547 32.46 -21.82 -23.32
C GLY A 547 32.59 -20.40 -23.89
N LEU A 548 31.57 -19.57 -23.69
CA LEU A 548 31.60 -18.14 -24.03
C LEU A 548 32.61 -17.43 -23.10
N PRO A 549 33.40 -16.46 -23.59
CA PRO A 549 34.40 -15.75 -22.79
C PRO A 549 33.77 -14.62 -21.97
N PHE A 550 32.85 -14.96 -21.07
CA PHE A 550 32.31 -14.05 -20.06
C PHE A 550 32.52 -14.64 -18.67
N ASP A 551 33.21 -13.90 -17.81
CA ASP A 551 33.32 -14.21 -16.40
C ASP A 551 32.08 -13.64 -15.68
N PRO A 552 31.13 -14.48 -15.21
CA PRO A 552 29.84 -14.02 -14.71
C PRO A 552 29.92 -13.27 -13.36
N LEU A 553 31.10 -13.15 -12.75
CA LEU A 553 31.31 -12.39 -11.51
C LEU A 553 31.79 -10.94 -11.73
N ALA A 554 32.01 -10.52 -12.98
CA ALA A 554 32.47 -9.15 -13.30
C ALA A 554 31.33 -8.14 -13.56
N LEU A 555 30.05 -8.56 -13.49
CA LEU A 555 28.89 -7.76 -13.93
C LEU A 555 27.94 -7.34 -12.78
N ALA A 556 28.50 -6.97 -11.62
CA ALA A 556 27.72 -6.71 -10.40
C ALA A 556 27.65 -5.25 -9.92
N TRP A 557 28.32 -4.29 -10.60
CA TRP A 557 28.43 -2.89 -10.12
C TRP A 557 28.22 -1.83 -11.21
N VAL A 558 27.07 -1.88 -11.90
CA VAL A 558 26.67 -0.84 -12.87
C VAL A 558 25.17 -0.49 -12.79
N ILE A 559 24.68 -0.05 -11.63
CA ILE A 559 23.50 0.85 -11.56
C ILE A 559 23.72 1.87 -10.44
N ALA A 560 24.11 3.09 -10.80
CA ALA A 560 23.93 4.33 -10.01
C ALA A 560 24.46 5.54 -10.83
N GLY A 561 23.61 6.18 -11.63
CA GLY A 561 23.99 7.39 -12.38
C GLY A 561 23.17 7.65 -13.63
N THR A 562 21.96 8.21 -13.45
CA THR A 562 20.92 8.50 -14.47
C THR A 562 20.23 7.23 -15.06
N ALA A 563 18.90 7.09 -15.04
CA ALA A 563 17.84 7.93 -14.47
C ALA A 563 16.77 7.06 -13.76
N VAL A 564 15.94 7.69 -12.93
CA VAL A 564 14.91 7.05 -12.10
C VAL A 564 13.65 6.76 -12.92
N VAL A 565 13.10 5.54 -12.80
CA VAL A 565 11.69 5.18 -12.51
C VAL A 565 11.56 3.64 -12.51
N GLY A 566 10.80 3.09 -11.55
CA GLY A 566 10.17 1.75 -11.66
C GLY A 566 11.03 0.49 -11.51
N LEU A 567 11.25 0.02 -10.27
CA LEU A 567 11.15 -1.40 -9.83
C LEU A 567 11.79 -1.63 -8.45
N VAL A 568 11.02 -1.41 -7.38
CA VAL A 568 11.33 -1.88 -6.02
C VAL A 568 10.06 -2.48 -5.40
N ALA A 569 9.85 -3.79 -5.61
CA ALA A 569 8.80 -4.56 -4.92
C ALA A 569 9.15 -6.07 -4.81
N ALA A 570 9.67 -6.68 -5.88
CA ALA A 570 9.66 -8.15 -6.04
C ALA A 570 10.70 -8.99 -5.25
N VAL A 571 11.57 -8.41 -4.40
CA VAL A 571 12.74 -9.16 -3.84
C VAL A 571 12.71 -9.33 -2.30
N LEU A 572 11.78 -8.72 -1.57
CA LEU A 572 11.74 -8.82 -0.09
C LEU A 572 10.84 -9.91 0.51
N LEU A 573 10.15 -10.73 -0.31
CA LEU A 573 9.30 -11.83 0.18
C LEU A 573 9.83 -13.26 -0.09
N ARG A 574 11.10 -13.42 -0.48
CA ARG A 574 11.73 -14.76 -0.61
C ARG A 574 12.88 -15.02 0.35
N ARG A 575 12.71 -14.68 1.63
CA ARG A 575 13.55 -15.23 2.71
C ARG A 575 12.87 -15.35 4.08
N ASN A 576 12.07 -16.40 4.27
CA ASN A 576 12.06 -17.14 5.54
C ASN A 576 11.38 -18.52 5.39
N GLY A 577 12.19 -19.59 5.42
CA GLY A 577 11.73 -20.98 5.39
C GLY A 577 12.88 -21.95 5.63
N ALA A 578 13.16 -22.23 6.91
CA ALA A 578 14.24 -23.10 7.45
C ALA A 578 15.70 -22.67 7.10
N GLY A 579 16.72 -22.90 7.94
CA GLY A 579 16.77 -23.51 9.27
C GLY A 579 18.17 -24.10 9.53
N GLU A 580 18.63 -24.13 10.80
CA GLU A 580 19.89 -24.72 11.31
C GLU A 580 21.21 -23.93 11.11
N SER A 581 22.19 -23.92 12.04
CA SER A 581 22.24 -24.49 13.41
C SER A 581 23.38 -23.84 14.23
N ALA A 582 23.20 -23.67 15.56
CA ALA A 582 24.20 -23.95 16.64
C ALA A 582 24.01 -23.12 17.94
N ALA A 583 23.33 -23.68 18.95
CA ALA A 583 23.63 -23.48 20.38
C ALA A 583 22.88 -24.51 21.26
N THR A 584 23.60 -25.37 21.99
CA THR A 584 23.06 -26.31 23.00
C THR A 584 22.75 -25.59 24.32
N PRO A 585 21.78 -26.04 25.15
CA PRO A 585 22.05 -27.18 26.07
C PRO A 585 20.86 -28.11 26.46
N THR A 586 21.18 -29.42 26.52
CA THR A 586 20.84 -30.43 27.56
C THR A 586 19.38 -30.74 28.04
N ALA A 587 18.99 -32.02 27.85
CA ALA A 587 17.93 -32.83 28.54
C ALA A 587 16.45 -32.46 28.25
N ASP A 588 15.47 -33.40 28.20
CA ASP A 588 15.45 -34.85 28.51
C ASP A 588 14.43 -35.63 27.62
N GLU A 589 14.27 -36.94 27.85
CA GLU A 589 13.35 -37.93 27.23
C GLU A 589 12.05 -37.43 26.53
N SER A 590 11.73 -37.97 25.34
CA SER A 590 10.83 -39.15 25.19
C SER A 590 10.52 -39.47 23.71
N ALA A 591 10.04 -40.69 23.42
CA ALA A 591 9.83 -41.21 22.06
C ALA A 591 8.37 -41.56 21.73
N ALA A 592 7.96 -41.35 20.47
CA ALA A 592 6.77 -41.97 19.88
C ALA A 592 6.90 -42.08 18.34
N SER A 593 6.39 -43.16 17.76
CA SER A 593 6.33 -43.41 16.30
C SER A 593 4.93 -43.22 15.74
N GLY A 594 4.84 -42.88 14.46
CA GLY A 594 3.64 -42.92 13.61
C GLY A 594 4.02 -42.43 12.21
N SER A 595 4.46 -43.30 11.30
CA SER A 595 3.66 -44.12 10.38
C SER A 595 3.19 -43.33 9.17
N ASP A 596 3.85 -43.57 8.02
CA ASP A 596 3.36 -43.16 6.71
C ASP A 596 1.98 -43.78 6.43
N ASP A 597 1.08 -42.99 5.82
CA ASP A 597 0.06 -43.50 4.92
C ASP A 597 -0.17 -42.46 3.81
N SER A 598 0.07 -42.87 2.56
CA SER A 598 -0.14 -42.04 1.38
C SER A 598 -1.32 -42.60 0.59
N THR A 599 -2.49 -41.99 0.77
CA THR A 599 -3.65 -42.27 -0.07
C THR A 599 -3.77 -41.17 -1.14
N ALA A 600 -3.70 -41.55 -2.41
CA ALA A 600 -3.98 -40.67 -3.54
C ALA A 600 -5.51 -40.51 -3.74
N PRO A 601 -6.03 -39.31 -4.06
CA PRO A 601 -7.43 -39.14 -4.41
C PRO A 601 -7.71 -39.58 -5.86
N GLU A 602 -8.90 -40.11 -6.12
CA GLU A 602 -9.37 -40.47 -7.46
C GLU A 602 -9.88 -39.22 -8.23
N PRO A 603 -9.71 -39.14 -9.56
CA PRO A 603 -9.91 -37.87 -10.30
C PRO A 603 -11.37 -37.50 -10.63
N SER A 604 -12.29 -38.46 -10.71
CA SER A 604 -13.59 -38.30 -11.41
C SER A 604 -14.65 -37.41 -10.73
N ALA A 605 -14.38 -36.84 -9.56
CA ALA A 605 -15.39 -36.05 -8.82
C ALA A 605 -15.40 -34.55 -9.18
N THR A 606 -14.29 -34.01 -9.69
CA THR A 606 -14.13 -32.57 -9.94
C THR A 606 -14.77 -32.14 -11.26
N GLU A 607 -14.69 -32.99 -12.29
CA GLU A 607 -15.04 -32.66 -13.67
C GLU A 607 -16.56 -32.47 -13.87
N ALA A 608 -17.38 -33.31 -13.22
CA ALA A 608 -18.83 -33.15 -13.19
C ALA A 608 -19.24 -31.79 -12.58
N SER A 609 -18.53 -31.35 -11.53
CA SER A 609 -18.83 -30.06 -10.86
C SER A 609 -18.58 -28.84 -11.75
N ALA A 610 -17.65 -28.92 -12.71
CA ALA A 610 -17.39 -27.85 -13.67
C ALA A 610 -18.53 -27.74 -14.70
N LEU A 611 -19.02 -28.87 -15.22
CA LEU A 611 -20.13 -28.89 -16.19
C LEU A 611 -21.50 -28.66 -15.55
N ASP A 612 -21.63 -28.84 -14.23
CA ASP A 612 -22.78 -28.35 -13.46
C ASP A 612 -22.68 -26.84 -13.21
N SER A 613 -21.51 -26.33 -12.80
CA SER A 613 -21.26 -24.88 -12.64
C SER A 613 -21.48 -24.08 -13.94
N ALA A 614 -21.16 -24.67 -15.10
CA ALA A 614 -21.45 -24.08 -16.41
C ALA A 614 -22.96 -23.96 -16.69
N ALA A 615 -23.78 -24.89 -16.20
CA ALA A 615 -25.24 -24.80 -16.32
C ALA A 615 -25.86 -23.85 -15.29
N ASP A 616 -25.34 -23.78 -14.07
CA ASP A 616 -25.74 -22.76 -13.10
C ASP A 616 -25.46 -21.34 -13.63
N ALA A 617 -24.36 -21.15 -14.39
CA ALA A 617 -24.08 -19.90 -15.08
C ALA A 617 -25.09 -19.60 -16.22
N LEU A 618 -25.54 -20.60 -16.99
CA LEU A 618 -26.63 -20.42 -17.97
C LEU A 618 -27.95 -20.03 -17.29
N ASP A 619 -28.34 -20.74 -16.23
CA ASP A 619 -29.59 -20.47 -15.51
C ASP A 619 -29.58 -19.11 -14.79
N ALA A 620 -28.38 -18.60 -14.45
CA ALA A 620 -28.16 -17.24 -13.95
C ALA A 620 -28.13 -16.15 -15.06
N GLY A 621 -28.29 -16.51 -16.34
CA GLY A 621 -28.26 -15.57 -17.47
C GLY A 621 -26.85 -15.05 -17.82
N ARG A 622 -25.82 -15.87 -17.58
CA ARG A 622 -24.40 -15.56 -17.85
C ARG A 622 -23.83 -16.47 -18.95
N PRO A 623 -24.26 -16.31 -20.22
CA PRO A 623 -23.94 -17.26 -21.30
C PRO A 623 -22.44 -17.32 -21.66
N ASN A 624 -21.68 -16.23 -21.53
CA ASN A 624 -20.24 -16.26 -21.78
C ASN A 624 -19.49 -17.07 -20.72
N ASP A 625 -19.80 -16.85 -19.44
CA ASP A 625 -19.15 -17.55 -18.32
C ASP A 625 -19.44 -19.06 -18.38
N ALA A 626 -20.66 -19.44 -18.76
CA ALA A 626 -21.02 -20.83 -18.98
C ALA A 626 -20.14 -21.52 -20.03
N VAL A 627 -19.88 -20.87 -21.17
CA VAL A 627 -19.02 -21.40 -22.23
C VAL A 627 -17.55 -21.47 -21.77
N VAL A 628 -17.08 -20.47 -21.02
CA VAL A 628 -15.73 -20.45 -20.44
C VAL A 628 -15.51 -21.61 -19.46
N VAL A 629 -16.44 -21.79 -18.51
CA VAL A 629 -16.37 -22.87 -17.51
C VAL A 629 -16.51 -24.26 -18.17
N ALA A 630 -17.39 -24.41 -19.17
CA ALA A 630 -17.54 -25.66 -19.90
C ALA A 630 -16.29 -26.03 -20.74
N TYR A 631 -15.65 -25.05 -21.40
CA TYR A 631 -14.39 -25.29 -22.09
C TYR A 631 -13.26 -25.64 -21.13
N ALA A 632 -13.17 -24.97 -19.98
CA ALA A 632 -12.19 -25.30 -18.94
C ALA A 632 -12.36 -26.75 -18.42
N GLY A 633 -13.60 -27.20 -18.20
CA GLY A 633 -13.90 -28.59 -17.83
C GLY A 633 -13.45 -29.61 -18.88
N VAL A 634 -13.74 -29.37 -20.16
CA VAL A 634 -13.28 -30.22 -21.28
C VAL A 634 -11.74 -30.22 -21.40
N ARG A 635 -11.10 -29.06 -21.21
CA ARG A 635 -9.64 -28.95 -21.23
C ARG A 635 -8.99 -29.72 -20.09
N GLN A 636 -9.60 -29.71 -18.90
CA GLN A 636 -9.14 -30.48 -17.75
C GLN A 636 -9.29 -31.99 -17.96
N SER A 637 -10.40 -32.46 -18.56
CA SER A 637 -10.64 -33.90 -18.76
C SER A 637 -9.76 -34.50 -19.86
N LEU A 638 -9.49 -33.77 -20.95
CA LEU A 638 -8.79 -34.31 -22.13
C LEU A 638 -7.26 -34.08 -22.15
N SER A 639 -6.73 -33.16 -21.34
CA SER A 639 -5.29 -32.80 -21.38
C SER A 639 -4.38 -34.01 -21.11
N ALA A 640 -4.75 -34.85 -20.13
CA ALA A 640 -4.03 -36.07 -19.78
C ALA A 640 -4.15 -37.17 -20.85
N ALA A 641 -5.30 -37.26 -21.54
CA ALA A 641 -5.54 -38.26 -22.58
C ALA A 641 -4.82 -37.93 -23.90
N ALA A 642 -4.59 -36.64 -24.18
CA ALA A 642 -3.95 -36.15 -25.40
C ALA A 642 -2.47 -35.69 -25.22
N ASP A 643 -1.87 -35.92 -24.05
CA ASP A 643 -0.47 -35.55 -23.71
C ASP A 643 -0.17 -34.06 -24.02
N VAL A 644 -1.10 -33.18 -23.62
CA VAL A 644 -1.02 -31.73 -23.89
C VAL A 644 -0.40 -30.99 -22.72
N ASP A 645 0.67 -30.23 -22.99
CA ASP A 645 1.31 -29.33 -22.04
C ASP A 645 0.38 -28.16 -21.65
N ASP A 646 0.38 -27.78 -20.37
CA ASP A 646 -0.47 -26.72 -19.83
C ASP A 646 -0.30 -25.37 -20.56
N ALA A 647 0.89 -25.10 -21.13
CA ALA A 647 1.20 -23.90 -21.88
C ALA A 647 0.66 -23.87 -23.33
N ALA A 648 -0.04 -24.92 -23.79
CA ALA A 648 -0.63 -24.94 -25.13
C ALA A 648 -1.74 -23.88 -25.28
N THR A 649 -1.77 -23.17 -26.41
CA THR A 649 -2.92 -22.33 -26.77
C THR A 649 -4.18 -23.18 -26.96
N HIS A 650 -5.36 -22.57 -26.87
CA HIS A 650 -6.65 -23.28 -27.00
C HIS A 650 -6.83 -24.00 -28.35
N TRP A 651 -6.29 -23.45 -29.44
CA TRP A 651 -6.23 -24.14 -30.74
C TRP A 651 -5.18 -25.25 -30.80
N GLU A 652 -3.99 -25.06 -30.22
CA GLU A 652 -2.98 -26.13 -30.13
C GLU A 652 -3.39 -27.29 -29.21
N PHE A 653 -4.28 -27.03 -28.25
CA PHE A 653 -4.98 -28.05 -27.47
C PHE A 653 -6.01 -28.78 -28.34
N CYS A 654 -6.86 -28.04 -29.07
CA CYS A 654 -7.84 -28.60 -30.01
C CYS A 654 -7.17 -29.52 -31.04
N ASP A 655 -6.17 -29.03 -31.76
CA ASP A 655 -5.42 -29.80 -32.78
C ASP A 655 -4.83 -31.09 -32.20
N ARG A 656 -4.20 -31.05 -31.01
CA ARG A 656 -3.64 -32.25 -30.36
C ARG A 656 -4.70 -33.25 -29.92
N CYS A 657 -5.82 -32.79 -29.37
CA CYS A 657 -6.92 -33.69 -29.00
C CYS A 657 -7.59 -34.33 -30.22
N VAL A 658 -7.63 -33.64 -31.36
CA VAL A 658 -8.10 -34.19 -32.64
C VAL A 658 -7.10 -35.19 -33.23
N ASP A 659 -5.80 -34.88 -33.24
CA ASP A 659 -4.74 -35.79 -33.70
C ASP A 659 -4.62 -37.05 -32.82
N ALA A 660 -4.83 -36.93 -31.51
CA ALA A 660 -4.91 -38.04 -30.57
C ALA A 660 -6.21 -38.86 -30.71
N GLY A 661 -7.24 -38.29 -31.34
CA GLY A 661 -8.54 -38.93 -31.56
C GLY A 661 -9.41 -39.07 -30.30
N VAL A 662 -9.11 -38.31 -29.24
CA VAL A 662 -9.83 -38.39 -27.94
C VAL A 662 -11.22 -37.74 -27.99
N ALA A 663 -11.45 -36.81 -28.92
CA ALA A 663 -12.76 -36.20 -29.13
C ALA A 663 -13.03 -35.86 -30.62
N PRO A 664 -14.30 -35.64 -31.03
CA PRO A 664 -14.63 -35.32 -32.41
C PRO A 664 -14.13 -33.92 -32.80
N ALA A 665 -13.47 -33.80 -33.96
CA ALA A 665 -12.96 -32.53 -34.49
C ALA A 665 -14.02 -31.42 -34.53
N ASP A 666 -15.14 -31.66 -35.21
CA ASP A 666 -16.24 -30.70 -35.35
C ASP A 666 -16.75 -30.18 -33.98
N ALA A 667 -16.68 -31.00 -32.92
CA ALA A 667 -17.13 -30.63 -31.58
C ALA A 667 -16.08 -29.80 -30.81
N LEU A 668 -14.81 -30.19 -30.88
CA LEU A 668 -13.71 -29.44 -30.25
C LEU A 668 -13.44 -28.11 -30.94
N GLU A 669 -13.46 -28.06 -32.27
CA GLU A 669 -13.28 -26.82 -33.05
C GLU A 669 -14.42 -25.83 -32.74
N SER A 670 -15.67 -26.31 -32.70
CA SER A 670 -16.83 -25.50 -32.34
C SER A 670 -16.77 -24.99 -30.90
N LEU A 671 -16.36 -25.84 -29.94
CA LEU A 671 -16.23 -25.43 -28.54
C LEU A 671 -15.06 -24.44 -28.34
N THR A 672 -13.95 -24.63 -29.04
CA THR A 672 -12.78 -23.75 -29.00
C THR A 672 -13.09 -22.38 -29.57
N ALA A 673 -13.77 -22.32 -30.73
CA ALA A 673 -14.23 -21.06 -31.31
C ALA A 673 -15.33 -20.38 -30.46
N GLY A 674 -16.18 -21.17 -29.80
CA GLY A 674 -17.16 -20.68 -28.82
C GLY A 674 -16.50 -20.04 -27.61
N TYR A 675 -15.47 -20.70 -27.06
CA TYR A 675 -14.63 -20.18 -25.98
C TYR A 675 -13.92 -18.88 -26.36
N GLU A 676 -13.25 -18.84 -27.52
CA GLU A 676 -12.62 -17.60 -28.00
C GLU A 676 -13.61 -16.44 -28.10
N ARG A 677 -14.82 -16.74 -28.59
CA ARG A 677 -15.88 -15.73 -28.69
C ARG A 677 -16.32 -15.24 -27.31
N ALA A 678 -16.58 -16.17 -26.38
CA ALA A 678 -17.03 -15.86 -25.03
C ALA A 678 -15.98 -15.09 -24.20
N ALA A 679 -14.69 -15.44 -24.35
CA ALA A 679 -13.58 -14.90 -23.55
C ALA A 679 -12.90 -13.66 -24.17
N TYR A 680 -12.79 -13.57 -25.49
CA TYR A 680 -11.91 -12.58 -26.15
C TYR A 680 -12.57 -11.69 -27.21
N SER A 681 -13.82 -11.96 -27.64
CA SER A 681 -14.44 -11.17 -28.73
C SER A 681 -15.17 -9.89 -28.30
N GLY A 682 -15.36 -9.67 -27.00
CA GLY A 682 -16.15 -8.55 -26.46
C GLY A 682 -17.66 -8.60 -26.80
N LEU A 683 -18.13 -9.68 -27.43
CA LEU A 683 -19.54 -9.90 -27.78
C LEU A 683 -20.15 -10.98 -26.89
N SER A 684 -21.38 -10.75 -26.43
CA SER A 684 -22.17 -11.80 -25.77
C SER A 684 -22.52 -12.91 -26.76
N VAL A 685 -22.24 -14.16 -26.36
CA VAL A 685 -22.84 -15.36 -26.93
C VAL A 685 -24.31 -15.39 -26.53
N SER A 686 -25.22 -15.80 -27.42
CA SER A 686 -26.64 -15.89 -27.04
C SER A 686 -26.88 -17.08 -26.13
N ASP A 687 -27.89 -17.01 -25.25
CA ASP A 687 -28.22 -18.12 -24.34
C ASP A 687 -28.47 -19.45 -25.08
N ALA A 688 -28.97 -19.38 -26.31
CA ALA A 688 -29.18 -20.54 -27.16
C ALA A 688 -27.87 -21.14 -27.69
N ASP A 689 -26.94 -20.30 -28.17
CA ASP A 689 -25.63 -20.75 -28.65
C ASP A 689 -24.77 -21.26 -27.48
N ALA A 690 -24.85 -20.60 -26.32
CA ALA A 690 -24.13 -21.00 -25.11
C ALA A 690 -24.66 -22.33 -24.55
N ALA A 691 -25.98 -22.55 -24.54
CA ALA A 691 -26.56 -23.85 -24.18
C ALA A 691 -26.15 -24.98 -25.14
N GLU A 692 -26.06 -24.70 -26.46
CA GLU A 692 -25.56 -25.67 -27.45
C GLU A 692 -24.08 -26.02 -27.21
N LEU A 693 -23.26 -25.03 -26.84
CA LEU A 693 -21.83 -25.22 -26.52
C LEU A 693 -21.61 -25.98 -25.20
N VAL A 694 -22.37 -25.68 -24.14
CA VAL A 694 -22.29 -26.42 -22.86
C VAL A 694 -22.75 -27.88 -23.02
N GLU A 695 -23.79 -28.14 -23.82
CA GLU A 695 -24.21 -29.52 -24.12
C GLU A 695 -23.20 -30.24 -25.03
N THR A 696 -22.57 -29.52 -25.96
CA THR A 696 -21.43 -30.03 -26.75
C THR A 696 -20.29 -30.46 -25.84
N ALA A 697 -19.90 -29.62 -24.86
CA ALA A 697 -18.88 -29.94 -23.87
C ALA A 697 -19.22 -31.19 -23.05
N ARG A 698 -20.46 -31.29 -22.54
CA ARG A 698 -20.96 -32.51 -21.85
C ARG A 698 -20.86 -33.76 -22.71
N SER A 699 -21.22 -33.67 -23.99
CA SER A 699 -21.15 -34.79 -24.93
C SER A 699 -19.72 -35.27 -25.23
N VAL A 700 -18.73 -34.36 -25.10
CA VAL A 700 -17.31 -34.67 -25.23
C VAL A 700 -16.79 -35.39 -23.99
N VAL A 701 -17.00 -34.84 -22.79
CA VAL A 701 -16.53 -35.45 -21.52
C VAL A 701 -17.19 -36.80 -21.25
N ALA A 702 -18.51 -36.93 -21.44
CA ALA A 702 -19.22 -38.19 -21.23
C ALA A 702 -18.77 -39.33 -22.17
N ARG A 703 -18.01 -39.04 -23.23
CA ARG A 703 -17.52 -40.04 -24.17
C ARG A 703 -16.28 -40.77 -23.64
N GLU A 704 -15.36 -40.07 -22.96
CA GLU A 704 -14.18 -40.64 -22.30
C GLU A 704 -14.59 -41.79 -21.35
N GLU A 705 -15.57 -41.55 -20.47
CA GLU A 705 -16.08 -42.56 -19.54
C GLU A 705 -16.61 -43.82 -20.23
N THR A 706 -17.20 -43.68 -21.43
CA THR A 706 -17.71 -44.83 -22.21
C THR A 706 -16.65 -45.52 -23.07
N GLY A 707 -15.55 -44.83 -23.40
CA GLY A 707 -14.43 -45.39 -24.18
C GLY A 707 -13.64 -46.47 -23.41
N ALA A 708 -13.68 -46.44 -22.08
CA ALA A 708 -13.00 -47.38 -21.20
C ALA A 708 -13.65 -48.79 -21.13
N LEU A 709 -14.82 -49.01 -21.74
CA LEU A 709 -15.66 -50.19 -21.48
C LEU A 709 -15.86 -51.20 -22.62
N ASP A 710 -15.20 -51.05 -23.78
CA ASP A 710 -15.33 -52.03 -24.88
C ASP A 710 -13.98 -52.60 -25.39
N SER A 711 -13.58 -53.72 -24.80
CA SER A 711 -12.70 -54.71 -25.44
C SER A 711 -12.99 -56.13 -24.92
N PRO A 712 -13.01 -57.15 -25.79
CA PRO A 712 -13.82 -58.35 -25.55
C PRO A 712 -13.12 -59.51 -24.84
N GLU A 713 -13.93 -60.22 -24.05
CA GLU A 713 -13.92 -61.65 -23.69
C GLU A 713 -12.68 -62.50 -24.09
N SER A 714 -11.88 -62.84 -23.07
CA SER A 714 -11.07 -64.06 -22.93
C SER A 714 -10.67 -64.16 -21.45
N GLY A 715 -10.94 -65.21 -20.67
CA GLY A 715 -11.37 -66.57 -20.97
C GLY A 715 -10.49 -67.54 -20.15
N ASP A 716 -11.10 -68.46 -19.40
CA ASP A 716 -10.44 -69.43 -18.48
C ASP A 716 -9.92 -68.83 -17.14
N GLY A 717 -10.08 -69.43 -15.95
CA GLY A 717 -10.85 -70.63 -15.58
C GLY A 717 -10.47 -71.18 -14.18
N ALA A 718 -11.47 -71.39 -13.29
CA ALA A 718 -11.40 -72.09 -11.99
C ALA A 718 -10.44 -71.48 -10.91
N ASP A 719 -10.52 -71.78 -9.60
CA ASP A 719 -11.32 -72.77 -8.85
C ASP A 719 -11.73 -72.20 -7.46
N ALA A 720 -12.64 -72.91 -6.76
CA ALA A 720 -13.38 -72.44 -5.60
C ALA A 720 -12.61 -72.36 -4.26
N SER A 721 -13.12 -71.53 -3.33
CA SER A 721 -13.67 -72.04 -2.06
C SER A 721 -14.52 -70.99 -1.31
N GLU A 722 -15.65 -71.47 -0.77
CA GLU A 722 -16.69 -70.71 -0.06
C GLU A 722 -16.50 -70.80 1.49
N PRO A 723 -17.38 -70.28 2.39
CA PRO A 723 -16.92 -69.44 3.50
C PRO A 723 -17.31 -69.94 4.92
N VAL A 724 -16.75 -69.34 5.98
CA VAL A 724 -17.33 -69.40 7.33
C VAL A 724 -17.07 -68.11 8.15
N GLY A 725 -18.15 -67.35 8.40
CA GLY A 725 -18.65 -67.03 9.76
C GLY A 725 -17.89 -66.06 10.70
N PRO A 726 -18.61 -65.37 11.63
CA PRO A 726 -18.09 -64.25 12.44
C PRO A 726 -17.72 -64.64 13.89
N VAL A 727 -17.69 -63.63 14.79
CA VAL A 727 -17.34 -63.59 16.25
C VAL A 727 -15.93 -63.00 16.46
N GLU A 728 -15.72 -61.94 17.26
CA GLU A 728 -16.57 -61.22 18.24
C GLU A 728 -16.39 -59.70 18.13
#